data_AF-A0AAW1RFQ0-F1
#
_entry.id   AF-A0AAW1RFQ0-F1
#
_cell.length_a   1.000
_cell.length_b   1.000
_cell.length_c   1.000
_cell.angle_alpha   90.00
_cell.angle_beta   90.00
_cell.angle_gamma   90.00
#
_symmetry.space_group_name_H-M   'P 1'
#
loop_
_entity.id
_entity.type
_entity.pdbx_description
1 polymer ?
#
loop_
_entity_poly.entity_id
_entity_poly.type
_entity_poly.pdbx_seq_one_letter_code
_entity_poly.pdbx_strand_id
1 'polypeptide(L)'
;MLAPDIFPAPAFEGSEKRLELDWAALGRPVLPVPARGLRALTRQQIATLLEATGCCIVSSRSCVTFDAYVLSESSLFLYETKFVIKTCGTTKTLALVPQLLRFAADLGLAPTRCKYSRATFLFPAAQPAPYNAWEGEVELLNQLFGHLGSSHACTLGQPSAGCLQWHLFVAQAQVPPAQPATPTGCSIEICSTGLCPRQALSFHRADSNFVSAAQTTAKTGIRSLLPDADIDDYLFEPCGYSMNGLEDDGVASTIHITPEDHCSYASLEISGPVQAGSIAGLADDPAVVIRGAASIFRPRHMAVAVSWSGGQSASYSNSSGLLTGYHQMGTWTEALPDGGSVTFTQFARVASSETVPSSPAAATSPLSAATSHSPGRPSSDSVPEDLNLPKHDSYPQGLLSAVASTVSMADFGSASTSSDMDMSDDRSDASERTNLGGSWLLLESASPTASVSGCLTPAAAEPSVCGDDHSPAPSVQELQHVASAPALSHPSADAFGQVLAKFSAETISSGSLAAIDAHMASKIAEHGLEDPVWVADLGAVKRLYEAWVEAMPRVRPFYAAKCNMDPGLLAALSSLGAGFDCASEAELRAAVQAGASPGKDIVFANACKRPRDIRAAASMGVNLTTFDTPCEVQKLAQYHPGTAALLRIRADDPDARCQLGNKYGAELEDCGALYAAAKKHKLAIKGISFHVGSGATNPAAFAQAIAMARRVFTDGQKHGFDMTMLDIGGGFCGGNFGADGKVDLGGVPAAVNAALDEHFPVSTGVEIIAEPGRYFAEAPFSLGCMVFGDRQGHTPAGKPCFDYWITDGLYGAMNSLLYDHATLYCAPLGQPNPSAHEEASQEKFSSTVFGPTCDGLDTILRGVFLPRLHVGDWLVFNKMGAYTMTGASAFNGFDPADASVYYVQSEAIAAS
;
A
#
# COMPACT_ATOMS: atom_id res chain seq x y z
N MET A 1 14.93 16.80 -0.40
CA MET A 1 15.53 16.66 0.94
C MET A 1 14.41 16.75 1.95
N LEU A 2 14.24 15.71 2.75
CA LEU A 2 13.41 15.68 3.97
C LEU A 2 14.30 15.08 5.07
N ALA A 3 13.96 15.28 6.35
CA ALA A 3 14.87 14.99 7.46
C ALA A 3 15.03 13.49 7.76
N PRO A 4 16.15 13.04 8.38
CA PRO A 4 16.49 11.61 8.48
C PRO A 4 15.80 10.84 9.62
N ASP A 5 15.13 11.52 10.55
CA ASP A 5 14.90 11.03 11.92
C ASP A 5 13.60 10.22 12.14
N ILE A 6 13.05 9.56 11.11
CA ILE A 6 11.70 8.95 11.19
C ILE A 6 11.68 7.59 11.92
N PHE A 7 12.78 6.83 11.96
CA PHE A 7 12.81 5.49 12.60
C PHE A 7 13.98 5.30 13.59
N PRO A 8 13.86 5.81 14.83
CA PRO A 8 14.77 5.46 15.92
C PRO A 8 14.41 4.10 16.53
N ALA A 9 15.19 3.05 16.22
CA ALA A 9 15.19 1.82 17.00
C ALA A 9 15.89 2.03 18.37
N PRO A 10 15.51 1.31 19.44
CA PRO A 10 14.49 0.27 19.50
C PRO A 10 13.06 0.84 19.59
N ALA A 11 12.14 0.26 18.82
CA ALA A 11 10.73 0.57 18.93
C ALA A 11 10.22 0.13 20.31
N PHE A 12 9.77 1.08 21.12
CA PHE A 12 8.91 0.78 22.27
C PHE A 12 7.46 1.01 21.87
N GLU A 13 6.81 -0.03 21.36
CA GLU A 13 5.35 -0.13 21.31
C GLU A 13 4.80 -0.63 22.66
N GLY A 14 3.55 -0.28 22.96
CA GLY A 14 2.89 -0.63 24.22
C GLY A 14 1.58 0.14 24.41
N SER A 15 1.10 0.14 25.67
CA SER A 15 -0.21 0.67 26.12
C SER A 15 -0.78 1.81 25.27
N GLU A 16 -1.87 1.50 24.56
CA GLU A 16 -2.58 2.48 23.72
C GLU A 16 -3.14 3.65 24.52
N LYS A 17 -3.09 4.81 23.87
CA LYS A 17 -3.72 6.07 24.27
C LYS A 17 -4.93 6.29 23.37
N ARG A 18 -6.14 6.28 23.93
CA ARG A 18 -7.41 6.41 23.21
C ARG A 18 -8.04 7.76 23.52
N LEU A 19 -8.42 8.51 22.48
CA LEU A 19 -9.17 9.76 22.59
C LEU A 19 -10.44 9.67 21.75
N GLU A 20 -11.59 9.85 22.39
CA GLU A 20 -12.92 9.93 21.78
C GLU A 20 -13.51 11.33 22.06
N LEU A 21 -13.89 12.04 20.99
CA LEU A 21 -14.52 13.35 21.04
C LEU A 21 -15.86 13.31 20.31
N ASP A 22 -16.93 13.69 20.99
CA ASP A 22 -18.26 13.90 20.40
C ASP A 22 -18.49 15.38 20.10
N TRP A 23 -19.27 15.66 19.06
CA TRP A 23 -19.46 17.00 18.50
C TRP A 23 -20.92 17.29 18.19
N ALA A 24 -21.31 18.56 18.23
CA ALA A 24 -22.61 19.04 17.78
C ALA A 24 -22.48 20.29 16.92
N ALA A 25 -23.50 20.55 16.08
CA ALA A 25 -23.57 21.74 15.26
C ALA A 25 -23.63 23.03 16.12
N LEU A 26 -22.77 23.99 15.81
CA LEU A 26 -22.88 25.36 16.29
C LEU A 26 -24.18 25.96 15.75
N GLY A 27 -25.10 26.36 16.63
CA GLY A 27 -26.37 27.03 16.29
C GLY A 27 -26.21 28.47 15.75
N ARG A 28 -25.19 28.73 14.92
CA ARG A 28 -24.90 30.04 14.32
C ARG A 28 -25.25 30.03 12.82
N PRO A 29 -26.02 31.01 12.31
CA PRO A 29 -26.58 30.98 10.96
C PRO A 29 -25.61 31.44 9.85
N VAL A 30 -24.30 31.20 10.00
CA VAL A 30 -23.25 31.86 9.18
C VAL A 30 -22.62 30.94 8.13
N LEU A 31 -22.55 29.63 8.39
CA LEU A 31 -22.11 28.62 7.43
C LEU A 31 -23.04 27.40 7.53
N PRO A 32 -23.40 26.75 6.41
CA PRO A 32 -24.04 25.44 6.46
C PRO A 32 -23.01 24.40 6.92
N VAL A 33 -23.36 23.60 7.93
CA VAL A 33 -22.57 22.42 8.30
C VAL A 33 -22.51 21.49 7.06
N PRO A 34 -21.34 21.06 6.59
CA PRO A 34 -21.24 20.17 5.44
C PRO A 34 -22.01 18.87 5.67
N ALA A 35 -22.62 18.33 4.62
CA ALA A 35 -23.51 17.16 4.66
C ALA A 35 -22.83 15.81 5.03
N ARG A 36 -21.60 15.86 5.56
CA ARG A 36 -20.78 14.75 6.06
C ARG A 36 -20.17 15.04 7.44
N GLY A 37 -20.45 16.19 8.06
CA GLY A 37 -19.83 16.59 9.33
C GLY A 37 -18.29 16.56 9.28
N LEU A 38 -17.65 15.94 10.27
CA LEU A 38 -16.19 15.74 10.30
C LEU A 38 -15.65 14.91 9.11
N ARG A 39 -16.47 14.07 8.47
CA ARG A 39 -16.09 13.31 7.26
C ARG A 39 -15.91 14.20 6.02
N ALA A 40 -16.07 15.53 6.17
CA ALA A 40 -15.66 16.53 5.18
C ALA A 40 -14.21 17.03 5.34
N LEU A 41 -13.46 16.57 6.37
CA LEU A 41 -12.03 16.85 6.50
C LEU A 41 -11.25 16.24 5.33
N THR A 42 -10.43 17.05 4.66
CA THR A 42 -9.58 16.56 3.56
C THR A 42 -8.48 15.62 4.06
N ARG A 43 -8.02 14.70 3.20
CA ARG A 43 -6.89 13.80 3.52
C ARG A 43 -5.62 14.57 3.94
N GLN A 44 -5.42 15.80 3.43
CA GLN A 44 -4.33 16.66 3.87
C GLN A 44 -4.54 17.17 5.30
N GLN A 45 -5.73 17.65 5.67
CA GLN A 45 -6.04 18.05 7.05
C GLN A 45 -5.87 16.88 8.03
N ILE A 46 -6.35 15.68 7.67
CA ILE A 46 -6.19 14.47 8.48
C ILE A 46 -4.71 14.12 8.64
N ALA A 47 -3.92 14.16 7.56
CA ALA A 47 -2.47 13.96 7.64
C ALA A 47 -1.78 14.99 8.56
N THR A 48 -2.18 16.27 8.54
CA THR A 48 -1.62 17.29 9.45
C THR A 48 -1.97 17.03 10.92
N LEU A 49 -3.15 16.48 11.22
CA LEU A 49 -3.50 16.06 12.59
C LEU A 49 -2.62 14.90 13.08
N LEU A 50 -2.25 13.98 12.19
CA LEU A 50 -1.43 12.81 12.49
C LEU A 50 0.07 13.13 12.56
N GLU A 51 0.55 14.11 11.78
CA GLU A 51 1.89 14.67 11.92
C GLU A 51 2.14 15.19 13.36
N ALA A 52 1.13 15.81 13.98
CA ALA A 52 1.20 16.26 15.37
C ALA A 52 1.28 15.10 16.41
N THR A 53 0.73 13.92 16.10
CA THR A 53 0.85 12.73 16.97
C THR A 53 2.13 11.94 16.75
N GLY A 54 2.80 12.11 15.60
CA GLY A 54 3.90 11.27 15.15
C GLY A 54 3.44 10.02 14.38
N CYS A 55 2.25 10.04 13.79
CA CYS A 55 1.69 8.90 13.05
C CYS A 55 1.57 9.22 11.55
N CYS A 56 1.60 8.19 10.70
CA CYS A 56 1.19 8.31 9.30
C CYS A 56 0.00 7.40 8.98
N ILE A 57 -0.69 7.67 7.87
CA ILE A 57 -1.78 6.81 7.35
C ILE A 57 -1.13 5.69 6.52
N VAL A 58 -1.39 4.44 6.91
CA VAL A 58 -0.96 3.24 6.18
C VAL A 58 -2.00 2.87 5.12
N SER A 59 -3.23 2.63 5.55
CA SER A 59 -4.39 2.33 4.69
C SER A 59 -5.63 3.11 5.15
N SER A 60 -6.70 3.07 4.36
CA SER A 60 -7.92 3.81 4.65
C SER A 60 -9.14 3.23 3.93
N ARG A 61 -10.24 3.03 4.67
CA ARG A 61 -11.53 2.57 4.14
C ARG A 61 -12.68 3.44 4.62
N SER A 62 -13.84 3.28 4.00
CA SER A 62 -15.07 4.01 4.33
C SER A 62 -16.25 3.05 4.29
N CYS A 63 -17.08 3.06 5.33
CA CYS A 63 -18.40 2.44 5.33
C CYS A 63 -19.49 3.53 5.23
N VAL A 64 -20.76 3.15 5.29
CA VAL A 64 -21.89 4.10 5.28
C VAL A 64 -21.76 5.13 6.42
N THR A 65 -21.34 4.72 7.62
CA THR A 65 -21.39 5.54 8.83
C THR A 65 -20.09 6.28 9.19
N PHE A 66 -18.91 5.76 8.85
CA PHE A 66 -17.62 6.38 9.18
C PHE A 66 -16.51 6.11 8.13
N ASP A 67 -15.45 6.92 8.21
CA ASP A 67 -14.18 6.71 7.51
C ASP A 67 -13.14 6.21 8.52
N ALA A 68 -12.40 5.15 8.18
CA ALA A 68 -11.39 4.51 9.03
C ALA A 68 -10.00 4.59 8.38
N TYR A 69 -8.97 4.69 9.20
CA TYR A 69 -7.58 4.80 8.79
C TYR A 69 -6.73 3.90 9.67
N VAL A 70 -6.01 2.94 9.08
CA VAL A 70 -4.95 2.23 9.78
C VAL A 70 -3.76 3.17 9.83
N LEU A 71 -3.20 3.35 11.02
CA LEU A 71 -2.03 4.19 11.25
C LEU A 71 -0.78 3.33 11.43
N SER A 72 0.39 3.96 11.33
CA SER A 72 1.66 3.32 11.71
C SER A 72 1.70 2.86 13.17
N GLU A 73 0.86 3.44 14.03
CA GLU A 73 0.90 3.31 15.49
C GLU A 73 -0.51 3.05 16.08
N SER A 74 -1.29 2.11 15.50
CA SER A 74 -2.73 1.83 15.76
C SER A 74 -3.70 2.47 14.75
N SER A 75 -4.73 3.24 15.15
CA SER A 75 -5.92 3.48 14.29
C SER A 75 -6.68 4.80 14.52
N LEU A 76 -7.41 5.28 13.50
CA LEU A 76 -8.30 6.45 13.54
C LEU A 76 -9.66 6.16 12.88
N PHE A 77 -10.75 6.57 13.53
CA PHE A 77 -12.13 6.52 13.04
C PHE A 77 -12.80 7.89 13.05
N LEU A 78 -13.49 8.21 11.96
CA LEU A 78 -14.08 9.51 11.68
C LEU A 78 -15.55 9.36 11.27
N TYR A 79 -16.45 9.58 12.22
CA TYR A 79 -17.89 9.67 12.01
C TYR A 79 -18.27 11.12 11.72
N GLU A 80 -19.52 11.40 11.33
CA GLU A 80 -19.96 12.79 11.08
C GLU A 80 -19.86 13.69 12.33
N THR A 81 -20.14 13.13 13.51
CA THR A 81 -20.21 13.84 14.80
C THR A 81 -19.34 13.21 15.90
N LYS A 82 -18.48 12.24 15.58
CA LYS A 82 -17.56 11.58 16.52
C LYS A 82 -16.18 11.40 15.88
N PHE A 83 -15.14 11.67 16.64
CA PHE A 83 -13.74 11.41 16.30
C PHE A 83 -13.18 10.42 17.34
N VAL A 84 -12.63 9.28 16.91
CA VAL A 84 -11.95 8.32 17.79
C VAL A 84 -10.57 8.04 17.24
N ILE A 85 -9.51 8.29 18.01
CA ILE A 85 -8.15 7.92 17.66
C ILE A 85 -7.55 7.04 18.76
N LYS A 86 -6.74 6.06 18.35
CA LYS A 86 -5.88 5.26 19.21
C LYS A 86 -4.45 5.39 18.73
N THR A 87 -3.51 5.60 19.65
CA THR A 87 -2.09 5.61 19.32
C THR A 87 -1.25 4.86 20.35
N CYS A 88 -0.36 3.99 19.90
CA CYS A 88 0.53 3.17 20.74
C CYS A 88 1.85 3.90 21.05
N GLY A 89 2.86 3.17 21.54
CA GLY A 89 4.25 3.64 21.64
C GLY A 89 4.48 5.00 22.33
N THR A 90 5.34 5.84 21.73
CA THR A 90 5.74 7.17 22.26
C THR A 90 5.03 8.36 21.60
N THR A 91 3.99 8.08 20.80
CA THR A 91 3.14 9.06 20.12
C THR A 91 2.48 10.09 21.05
N LYS A 92 2.03 11.20 20.46
CA LYS A 92 1.52 12.37 21.18
C LYS A 92 0.05 12.64 20.88
N THR A 93 -0.84 11.67 21.13
CA THR A 93 -2.31 11.71 20.88
C THR A 93 -2.99 13.06 21.09
N LEU A 94 -2.72 13.73 22.22
CA LEU A 94 -3.38 14.99 22.62
C LEU A 94 -2.86 16.21 21.86
N ALA A 95 -1.71 16.12 21.17
CA ALA A 95 -1.12 17.23 20.42
C ALA A 95 -1.92 17.61 19.17
N LEU A 96 -2.74 16.71 18.62
CA LEU A 96 -3.65 17.02 17.51
C LEU A 96 -4.83 17.90 17.93
N VAL A 97 -5.22 17.86 19.21
CA VAL A 97 -6.49 18.43 19.70
C VAL A 97 -6.64 19.93 19.41
N PRO A 98 -5.63 20.79 19.64
CA PRO A 98 -5.74 22.22 19.32
C PRO A 98 -5.96 22.53 17.84
N GLN A 99 -5.62 21.61 16.93
CA GLN A 99 -5.84 21.75 15.50
C GLN A 99 -7.16 21.12 15.05
N LEU A 100 -7.54 19.96 15.59
CA LEU A 100 -8.84 19.34 15.35
C LEU A 100 -9.98 20.26 15.82
N LEU A 101 -9.83 20.92 16.98
CA LEU A 101 -10.78 21.93 17.48
C LEU A 101 -10.96 23.11 16.50
N ARG A 102 -9.92 23.49 15.75
CA ARG A 102 -10.01 24.55 14.72
C ARG A 102 -10.75 24.04 13.49
N PHE A 103 -10.30 22.92 12.92
CA PHE A 103 -10.93 22.36 11.72
C PHE A 103 -12.40 22.00 11.96
N ALA A 104 -12.76 21.49 13.14
CA ALA A 104 -14.16 21.25 13.49
C ALA A 104 -14.98 22.55 13.61
N ALA A 105 -14.40 23.62 14.18
CA ALA A 105 -15.05 24.93 14.22
C ALA A 105 -15.26 25.54 12.82
N ASP A 106 -14.31 25.35 11.90
CA ASP A 106 -14.42 25.74 10.49
C ASP A 106 -15.56 24.98 9.77
N LEU A 107 -15.82 23.73 10.16
CA LEU A 107 -16.95 22.90 9.71
C LEU A 107 -18.29 23.25 10.41
N GLY A 108 -18.30 24.23 11.32
CA GLY A 108 -19.48 24.62 12.09
C GLY A 108 -19.83 23.67 13.25
N LEU A 109 -18.85 22.93 13.78
CA LEU A 109 -19.02 21.99 14.89
C LEU A 109 -18.34 22.51 16.18
N ALA A 110 -18.85 22.06 17.33
CA ALA A 110 -18.25 22.29 18.65
C ALA A 110 -18.21 20.98 19.45
N PRO A 111 -17.18 20.77 20.29
CA PRO A 111 -17.10 19.56 21.12
C PRO A 111 -18.19 19.58 22.18
N THR A 112 -18.81 18.42 22.43
CA THR A 112 -19.81 18.22 23.49
C THR A 112 -19.35 17.25 24.56
N ARG A 113 -18.38 16.38 24.25
CA ARG A 113 -17.82 15.41 25.19
C ARG A 113 -16.41 15.00 24.78
N CYS A 114 -15.58 14.71 25.78
CA CYS A 114 -14.26 14.11 25.63
C CYS A 114 -14.15 12.92 26.58
N LYS A 115 -13.85 11.73 26.05
CA LYS A 115 -13.39 10.55 26.81
C LYS A 115 -11.95 10.27 26.39
N TYR A 116 -11.02 10.31 27.35
CA TYR A 116 -9.65 9.83 27.15
C TYR A 116 -9.40 8.63 28.06
N SER A 117 -8.94 7.53 27.49
CA SER A 117 -8.61 6.29 28.23
C SER A 117 -7.26 5.74 27.80
N ARG A 118 -6.53 5.18 28.77
CA ARG A 118 -5.33 4.38 28.50
C ARG A 118 -5.05 3.39 29.62
N ALA A 119 -4.32 2.33 29.30
CA ALA A 119 -3.67 1.52 30.31
C ALA A 119 -2.47 2.28 30.95
N THR A 120 -1.96 1.82 32.09
CA THR A 120 -0.62 2.20 32.57
C THR A 120 0.42 1.82 31.52
N PHE A 121 1.37 2.70 31.19
CA PHE A 121 2.47 2.37 30.28
C PHE A 121 3.39 1.30 30.86
N LEU A 122 3.90 0.40 30.01
CA LEU A 122 4.91 -0.59 30.41
C LEU A 122 6.24 0.07 30.81
N PHE A 123 6.61 1.18 30.13
CA PHE A 123 7.85 1.95 30.35
C PHE A 123 7.51 3.44 30.54
N PRO A 124 6.88 3.84 31.68
CA PRO A 124 6.38 5.21 31.85
C PRO A 124 7.47 6.28 31.86
N ALA A 125 8.68 5.93 32.31
CA ALA A 125 9.84 6.83 32.29
C ALA A 125 10.40 7.12 30.88
N ALA A 126 9.98 6.37 29.86
CA ALA A 126 10.36 6.58 28.46
C ALA A 126 9.31 7.35 27.65
N GLN A 127 8.15 7.67 28.25
CA GLN A 127 7.11 8.45 27.59
C GLN A 127 7.48 9.95 27.56
N PRO A 128 7.16 10.68 26.47
CA PRO A 128 7.33 12.13 26.44
C PRO A 128 6.29 12.82 27.32
N ALA A 129 6.56 14.05 27.75
CA ALA A 129 5.54 14.87 28.43
C ALA A 129 4.35 15.15 27.49
N PRO A 130 3.09 15.14 28.00
CA PRO A 130 2.69 14.95 29.40
C PRO A 130 2.59 13.49 29.87
N TYR A 131 2.69 12.50 28.97
CA TYR A 131 2.40 11.08 29.22
C TYR A 131 3.35 10.38 30.22
N ASN A 132 4.40 11.07 30.66
CA ASN A 132 5.25 10.61 31.77
C ASN A 132 4.60 10.74 33.16
N ALA A 133 3.47 11.46 33.29
CA ALA A 133 2.69 11.54 34.53
C ALA A 133 1.18 11.70 34.23
N TRP A 134 0.34 10.88 34.87
CA TRP A 134 -1.12 10.93 34.67
C TRP A 134 -1.71 12.29 35.03
N GLU A 135 -1.18 12.91 36.08
CA GLU A 135 -1.55 14.24 36.55
C GLU A 135 -1.32 15.31 35.47
N GLY A 136 -0.26 15.18 34.66
CA GLY A 136 0.03 16.10 33.55
C GLY A 136 -0.89 15.90 32.35
N GLU A 137 -1.29 14.66 32.05
CA GLU A 137 -2.33 14.38 31.05
C GLU A 137 -3.69 14.97 31.50
N VAL A 138 -4.06 14.76 32.77
CA VAL A 138 -5.29 15.31 33.36
C VAL A 138 -5.26 16.84 33.42
N GLU A 139 -4.10 17.47 33.68
CA GLU A 139 -3.99 18.93 33.61
C GLU A 139 -4.24 19.44 32.19
N LEU A 140 -3.55 18.87 31.17
CA LEU A 140 -3.75 19.25 29.78
C LEU A 140 -5.19 19.01 29.30
N LEU A 141 -5.80 17.88 29.68
CA LEU A 141 -7.19 17.57 29.35
C LEU A 141 -8.19 18.53 30.01
N ASN A 142 -7.92 19.01 31.24
CA ASN A 142 -8.70 20.07 31.85
C ASN A 142 -8.49 21.44 31.18
N GLN A 143 -7.26 21.78 30.75
CA GLN A 143 -6.99 23.00 29.98
C GLN A 143 -7.73 22.99 28.62
N LEU A 144 -7.81 21.82 27.96
CA LEU A 144 -8.49 21.66 26.67
C LEU A 144 -10.03 21.58 26.80
N PHE A 145 -10.56 20.80 27.75
CA PHE A 145 -11.97 20.41 27.80
C PHE A 145 -12.71 20.74 29.12
N GLY A 146 -12.03 21.25 30.15
CA GLY A 146 -12.66 21.63 31.42
C GLY A 146 -13.69 22.77 31.27
N HIS A 147 -13.67 23.49 30.14
CA HIS A 147 -14.66 24.50 29.79
C HIS A 147 -16.05 23.94 29.46
N LEU A 148 -16.17 22.62 29.22
CA LEU A 148 -17.45 22.00 28.85
C LEU A 148 -18.43 21.93 30.04
N GLY A 149 -17.94 21.69 31.26
CA GLY A 149 -18.77 21.48 32.43
C GLY A 149 -18.06 20.68 33.51
N SER A 150 -18.65 19.57 33.94
CA SER A 150 -18.00 18.63 34.86
C SER A 150 -16.95 17.79 34.14
N SER A 151 -15.71 17.83 34.63
CA SER A 151 -14.70 16.81 34.35
C SER A 151 -14.58 15.83 35.52
N HIS A 152 -14.19 14.59 35.21
CA HIS A 152 -13.89 13.53 36.16
C HIS A 152 -12.63 12.80 35.68
N ALA A 153 -11.73 12.46 36.59
CA ALA A 153 -10.54 11.67 36.29
C ALA A 153 -10.29 10.63 37.39
N CYS A 154 -10.01 9.38 37.01
CA CYS A 154 -9.75 8.29 37.95
C CYS A 154 -8.73 7.28 37.42
N THR A 155 -8.28 6.40 38.32
CA THR A 155 -7.45 5.23 37.99
C THR A 155 -8.08 3.98 38.62
N LEU A 156 -8.39 2.98 37.80
CA LEU A 156 -9.03 1.72 38.20
C LEU A 156 -8.05 0.56 38.18
N GLY A 157 -8.25 -0.44 39.05
CA GLY A 157 -7.37 -1.60 39.18
C GLY A 157 -6.23 -1.43 40.18
N GLN A 158 -5.70 -2.56 40.65
CA GLN A 158 -4.61 -2.57 41.63
C GLN A 158 -3.24 -2.56 40.93
N PRO A 159 -2.26 -1.78 41.45
CA PRO A 159 -0.89 -1.83 40.96
C PRO A 159 -0.25 -3.15 41.37
N SER A 160 -0.02 -4.05 40.41
CA SER A 160 0.58 -5.37 40.63
C SER A 160 1.48 -5.74 39.45
N ALA A 161 2.57 -6.47 39.72
CA ALA A 161 3.63 -6.69 38.74
C ALA A 161 3.11 -7.41 37.48
N GLY A 162 3.22 -6.76 36.32
CA GLY A 162 2.74 -7.25 35.03
C GLY A 162 1.29 -6.86 34.68
N CYS A 163 0.50 -6.40 35.66
CA CYS A 163 -0.90 -6.04 35.48
C CYS A 163 -1.09 -4.54 35.27
N LEU A 164 -1.84 -4.20 34.22
CA LEU A 164 -2.13 -2.82 33.85
C LEU A 164 -3.25 -2.25 34.75
N GLN A 165 -3.11 -1.02 35.22
CA GLN A 165 -4.23 -0.22 35.72
C GLN A 165 -4.85 0.58 34.57
N TRP A 166 -6.08 1.01 34.73
CA TRP A 166 -6.82 1.78 33.74
C TRP A 166 -6.93 3.24 34.15
N HIS A 167 -6.52 4.17 33.30
CA HIS A 167 -6.59 5.61 33.53
C HIS A 167 -7.68 6.19 32.64
N LEU A 168 -8.57 6.98 33.22
CA LEU A 168 -9.78 7.46 32.56
C LEU A 168 -10.03 8.93 32.91
N PHE A 169 -10.23 9.75 31.88
CA PHE A 169 -10.71 11.12 31.97
C PHE A 169 -11.98 11.27 31.14
N VAL A 170 -13.00 11.92 31.70
CA VAL A 170 -14.23 12.30 30.99
C VAL A 170 -14.56 13.76 31.29
N ALA A 171 -14.87 14.54 30.26
CA ALA A 171 -15.47 15.88 30.38
C ALA A 171 -16.66 16.00 29.42
N GLN A 172 -17.71 16.70 29.84
CA GLN A 172 -18.97 16.80 29.08
C GLN A 172 -19.62 18.17 29.21
N ALA A 173 -20.27 18.61 28.13
CA ALA A 173 -21.13 19.78 28.08
C ALA A 173 -22.34 19.65 29.02
N GLN A 174 -22.70 20.72 29.72
CA GLN A 174 -23.99 20.78 30.43
C GLN A 174 -25.15 20.70 29.42
N VAL A 175 -25.86 19.56 29.41
CA VAL A 175 -26.91 19.25 28.44
C VAL A 175 -28.13 20.18 28.63
N PRO A 176 -28.55 20.95 27.60
CA PRO A 176 -29.80 21.68 27.63
C PRO A 176 -31.00 20.70 27.65
N PRO A 177 -32.07 20.97 28.42
CA PRO A 177 -33.15 20.00 28.69
C PRO A 177 -34.12 19.73 27.52
N ALA A 178 -33.65 19.86 26.27
CA ALA A 178 -34.44 19.74 25.04
C ALA A 178 -33.75 18.98 23.90
N GLN A 179 -32.57 18.39 24.12
CA GLN A 179 -31.97 17.45 23.16
C GLN A 179 -32.56 16.02 23.35
N PRO A 180 -32.66 15.21 22.28
CA PRO A 180 -32.99 13.80 22.41
C PRO A 180 -31.91 13.08 23.24
N ALA A 181 -32.29 11.97 23.88
CA ALA A 181 -31.37 11.18 24.69
C ALA A 181 -30.15 10.72 23.87
N THR A 182 -28.96 10.80 24.47
CA THR A 182 -27.71 10.32 23.87
C THR A 182 -27.88 8.86 23.45
N PRO A 183 -27.59 8.49 22.18
CA PRO A 183 -27.69 7.10 21.74
C PRO A 183 -26.88 6.17 22.66
N THR A 184 -27.51 5.08 23.10
CA THR A 184 -26.83 4.08 23.92
C THR A 184 -25.70 3.45 23.14
N GLY A 185 -24.49 3.48 23.71
CA GLY A 185 -23.26 3.06 23.04
C GLY A 185 -22.38 2.25 23.99
N CYS A 186 -21.63 1.30 23.44
CA CYS A 186 -20.74 0.43 24.19
C CYS A 186 -19.33 0.44 23.57
N SER A 187 -18.28 0.38 24.39
CA SER A 187 -16.92 0.04 23.95
C SER A 187 -16.30 -1.02 24.86
N ILE A 188 -15.74 -2.06 24.27
CA ILE A 188 -15.00 -3.13 24.95
C ILE A 188 -13.53 -2.95 24.58
N GLU A 189 -12.72 -2.46 25.52
CA GLU A 189 -11.29 -2.19 25.35
C GLU A 189 -10.48 -3.27 26.11
N ILE A 190 -9.65 -4.04 25.40
CA ILE A 190 -8.82 -5.14 25.94
C ILE A 190 -7.34 -4.82 25.71
N CYS A 191 -6.52 -4.96 26.75
CA CYS A 191 -5.07 -4.83 26.72
C CYS A 191 -4.41 -6.09 27.29
N SER A 192 -3.56 -6.74 26.51
CA SER A 192 -2.89 -8.01 26.84
C SER A 192 -1.38 -7.79 27.00
N THR A 193 -0.74 -8.43 27.99
CA THR A 193 0.72 -8.32 28.22
C THR A 193 1.38 -9.69 28.39
N GLY A 194 2.61 -9.81 27.87
CA GLY A 194 3.36 -11.07 27.90
C GLY A 194 2.62 -12.13 27.08
N LEU A 195 2.54 -11.90 25.77
CA LEU A 195 1.81 -12.77 24.84
C LEU A 195 2.41 -14.19 24.84
N CYS A 196 1.65 -15.18 24.36
CA CYS A 196 2.22 -16.51 24.17
C CYS A 196 3.22 -16.49 23.00
N PRO A 197 4.51 -16.80 23.17
CA PRO A 197 5.51 -16.62 22.10
C PRO A 197 5.18 -17.40 20.82
N ARG A 198 4.61 -18.62 20.97
CA ARG A 198 4.13 -19.43 19.83
C ARG A 198 3.01 -18.76 19.02
N GLN A 199 2.21 -17.88 19.63
CA GLN A 199 1.17 -17.10 18.95
C GLN A 199 1.70 -15.75 18.46
N ALA A 200 2.58 -15.11 19.23
CA ALA A 200 3.29 -13.90 18.82
C ALA A 200 4.05 -14.10 17.49
N LEU A 201 4.68 -15.26 17.30
CA LEU A 201 5.31 -15.69 16.02
C LEU A 201 4.39 -15.60 14.79
N SER A 202 3.07 -15.58 14.94
CA SER A 202 2.12 -15.41 13.83
C SER A 202 2.12 -13.98 13.26
N PHE A 203 2.65 -13.02 14.02
CA PHE A 203 2.76 -11.60 13.69
C PHE A 203 4.22 -11.18 13.42
N HIS A 204 5.14 -12.14 13.28
CA HIS A 204 6.50 -11.91 12.77
C HIS A 204 6.55 -12.21 11.27
N ARG A 205 7.16 -11.32 10.49
CA ARG A 205 7.38 -11.50 9.06
C ARG A 205 8.69 -12.25 8.83
N ALA A 206 8.67 -13.58 9.05
CA ALA A 206 9.82 -14.44 8.82
C ALA A 206 10.02 -14.70 7.30
N ASP A 207 11.18 -14.30 6.76
CA ASP A 207 11.49 -14.17 5.32
C ASP A 207 11.64 -15.50 4.53
N SER A 208 10.86 -16.53 4.88
CA SER A 208 10.74 -17.78 4.11
C SER A 208 9.30 -18.30 3.96
N ASN A 209 8.33 -17.71 4.68
CA ASN A 209 6.94 -18.18 4.71
C ASN A 209 5.95 -17.00 4.79
N PHE A 210 6.18 -15.95 4.00
CA PHE A 210 5.33 -14.75 4.04
C PHE A 210 3.85 -15.10 3.79
N VAL A 211 3.03 -14.72 4.77
CA VAL A 211 1.58 -14.72 4.74
C VAL A 211 1.13 -13.27 4.65
N SER A 212 0.19 -12.97 3.75
CA SER A 212 -0.42 -11.63 3.72
C SER A 212 -1.14 -11.32 5.04
N ALA A 213 -1.37 -10.04 5.34
CA ALA A 213 -2.07 -9.62 6.56
C ALA A 213 -3.41 -10.37 6.72
N ALA A 214 -4.25 -10.39 5.68
CA ALA A 214 -5.48 -11.21 5.61
C ALA A 214 -5.28 -12.72 5.91
N GLN A 215 -4.16 -13.32 5.50
CA GLN A 215 -3.85 -14.71 5.86
C GLN A 215 -3.43 -14.86 7.32
N THR A 216 -2.74 -13.87 7.91
CA THR A 216 -2.48 -13.82 9.35
C THR A 216 -3.79 -13.64 10.12
N THR A 217 -4.67 -12.74 9.69
CA THR A 217 -6.02 -12.50 10.25
C THR A 217 -6.87 -13.78 10.25
N ALA A 218 -6.81 -14.56 9.18
CA ALA A 218 -7.48 -15.87 9.10
C ALA A 218 -6.81 -16.93 9.99
N LYS A 219 -5.48 -17.09 9.92
CA LYS A 219 -4.75 -18.16 10.64
C LYS A 219 -4.70 -17.97 12.16
N THR A 220 -4.75 -16.73 12.64
CA THR A 220 -4.74 -16.40 14.07
C THR A 220 -6.12 -16.52 14.74
N GLY A 221 -7.19 -16.54 13.94
CA GLY A 221 -8.58 -16.54 14.43
C GLY A 221 -9.20 -15.16 14.60
N ILE A 222 -8.49 -14.07 14.27
CA ILE A 222 -9.04 -12.70 14.27
C ILE A 222 -10.27 -12.61 13.35
N ARG A 223 -10.19 -13.18 12.14
CA ARG A 223 -11.32 -13.22 11.19
C ARG A 223 -12.57 -13.89 11.75
N SER A 224 -12.40 -14.86 12.66
CA SER A 224 -13.50 -15.60 13.30
C SER A 224 -14.07 -14.90 14.54
N LEU A 225 -13.32 -13.93 15.10
CA LEU A 225 -13.79 -13.08 16.22
C LEU A 225 -14.66 -11.92 15.72
N LEU A 226 -14.37 -11.45 14.51
CA LEU A 226 -15.10 -10.39 13.81
C LEU A 226 -15.62 -10.98 12.49
N PRO A 227 -16.69 -11.78 12.47
CA PRO A 227 -17.12 -12.48 11.25
C PRO A 227 -17.64 -11.53 10.15
N ASP A 228 -18.40 -10.49 10.52
CA ASP A 228 -19.20 -9.69 9.58
C ASP A 228 -18.54 -8.37 9.13
N ALA A 229 -17.46 -7.94 9.79
CA ALA A 229 -16.77 -6.68 9.47
C ALA A 229 -15.95 -6.72 8.16
N ASP A 230 -15.93 -5.63 7.39
CA ASP A 230 -14.85 -5.44 6.41
C ASP A 230 -13.54 -5.19 7.17
N ILE A 231 -12.46 -5.90 6.84
CA ILE A 231 -11.17 -5.76 7.52
C ILE A 231 -10.17 -5.06 6.60
N ASP A 232 -9.62 -3.97 7.11
CA ASP A 232 -8.43 -3.30 6.60
C ASP A 232 -7.26 -3.70 7.51
N ASP A 233 -6.46 -4.70 7.11
CA ASP A 233 -5.35 -5.24 7.92
C ASP A 233 -3.96 -4.98 7.33
N TYR A 234 -2.97 -4.91 8.23
CA TYR A 234 -1.58 -4.62 7.89
C TYR A 234 -0.62 -5.40 8.80
N LEU A 235 0.50 -5.87 8.22
CA LEU A 235 1.55 -6.62 8.90
C LEU A 235 2.87 -5.85 8.74
N PHE A 236 3.46 -5.40 9.84
CA PHE A 236 4.65 -4.54 9.86
C PHE A 236 5.95 -5.33 9.66
N GLU A 237 7.03 -4.59 9.40
CA GLU A 237 8.38 -5.13 9.19
C GLU A 237 9.32 -4.74 10.35
N PRO A 238 10.10 -5.68 10.91
CA PRO A 238 10.13 -7.13 10.66
C PRO A 238 8.98 -7.89 11.35
N CYS A 239 8.18 -7.22 12.17
CA CYS A 239 7.07 -7.80 12.91
C CYS A 239 6.12 -6.70 13.39
N GLY A 240 4.93 -7.14 13.84
CA GLY A 240 3.85 -6.26 14.28
C GLY A 240 2.62 -6.40 13.38
N TYR A 241 1.44 -6.04 13.90
CA TYR A 241 0.19 -6.11 13.14
C TYR A 241 -0.78 -5.01 13.59
N SER A 242 -1.49 -4.41 12.65
CA SER A 242 -2.60 -3.47 12.91
C SER A 242 -3.79 -3.80 12.02
N MET A 243 -5.01 -3.50 12.47
CA MET A 243 -6.21 -3.61 11.64
C MET A 243 -7.33 -2.69 12.11
N ASN A 244 -8.22 -2.36 11.17
CA ASN A 244 -9.57 -1.86 11.43
C ASN A 244 -10.61 -2.85 10.91
N GLY A 245 -11.68 -3.07 11.68
CA GLY A 245 -12.92 -3.70 11.24
C GLY A 245 -14.01 -2.64 11.09
N LEU A 246 -14.69 -2.62 9.95
CA LEU A 246 -15.80 -1.71 9.64
C LEU A 246 -17.11 -2.47 9.46
N GLU A 247 -18.17 -2.03 10.12
CA GLU A 247 -19.54 -2.52 9.93
C GLU A 247 -20.45 -1.33 9.60
N ASP A 248 -21.36 -1.47 8.63
CA ASP A 248 -22.11 -0.34 8.06
C ASP A 248 -23.06 0.34 9.08
N ASP A 249 -23.50 -0.38 10.12
CA ASP A 249 -24.37 0.13 11.18
C ASP A 249 -23.66 1.03 12.22
N GLY A 250 -22.33 1.15 12.12
CA GLY A 250 -21.51 2.01 12.97
C GLY A 250 -20.67 1.29 14.02
N VAL A 251 -20.66 -0.06 14.06
CA VAL A 251 -19.65 -0.80 14.82
C VAL A 251 -18.27 -0.65 14.16
N ALA A 252 -17.28 -0.29 14.98
CA ALA A 252 -15.89 -0.15 14.61
C ALA A 252 -15.02 -1.01 15.55
N SER A 253 -14.14 -1.81 14.95
CA SER A 253 -13.20 -2.69 15.66
C SER A 253 -11.76 -2.33 15.32
N THR A 254 -10.82 -2.52 16.24
CA THR A 254 -9.38 -2.35 15.97
C THR A 254 -8.53 -3.29 16.81
N ILE A 255 -7.44 -3.81 16.25
CA ILE A 255 -6.49 -4.69 16.93
C ILE A 255 -5.09 -4.26 16.53
N HIS A 256 -4.22 -4.00 17.51
CA HIS A 256 -2.82 -3.61 17.28
C HIS A 256 -1.90 -4.45 18.18
N ILE A 257 -0.81 -4.99 17.61
CA ILE A 257 -0.04 -6.09 18.21
C ILE A 257 1.47 -5.87 18.06
N THR A 258 2.14 -5.85 19.20
CA THR A 258 3.59 -5.89 19.41
C THR A 258 3.98 -7.32 19.81
N PRO A 259 4.51 -8.17 18.92
CA PRO A 259 4.81 -9.56 19.26
C PRO A 259 6.10 -9.76 20.08
N GLU A 260 7.03 -8.81 20.13
CA GLU A 260 8.39 -9.03 20.65
C GLU A 260 8.44 -9.38 22.14
N ASP A 261 9.05 -10.53 22.47
CA ASP A 261 9.09 -11.12 23.83
C ASP A 261 9.40 -10.13 24.97
N HIS A 262 10.24 -9.13 24.72
CA HIS A 262 10.71 -8.16 25.73
C HIS A 262 9.68 -7.07 26.11
N CYS A 263 8.68 -6.81 25.26
CA CYS A 263 7.64 -5.80 25.48
C CYS A 263 6.21 -6.30 25.15
N SER A 264 6.09 -7.57 24.71
CA SER A 264 4.93 -8.09 23.97
C SER A 264 3.55 -7.68 24.52
N TYR A 265 2.78 -7.06 23.63
CA TYR A 265 1.55 -6.34 23.91
C TYR A 265 0.53 -6.56 22.79
N ALA A 266 -0.75 -6.64 23.13
CA ALA A 266 -1.82 -6.61 22.13
C ALA A 266 -3.01 -5.80 22.66
N SER A 267 -3.47 -4.84 21.88
CA SER A 267 -4.76 -4.19 22.05
C SER A 267 -5.83 -4.91 21.23
N LEU A 268 -7.07 -4.86 21.72
CA LEU A 268 -8.26 -5.13 20.94
C LEU A 268 -9.36 -4.18 21.42
N GLU A 269 -10.07 -3.57 20.50
CA GLU A 269 -11.29 -2.82 20.79
C GLU A 269 -12.41 -3.20 19.83
N ILE A 270 -13.64 -3.24 20.36
CA ILE A 270 -14.88 -3.19 19.59
C ILE A 270 -15.73 -2.08 20.21
N SER A 271 -16.25 -1.15 19.40
CA SER A 271 -17.08 -0.05 19.86
C SER A 271 -18.20 0.27 18.87
N GLY A 272 -19.38 0.68 19.35
CA GLY A 272 -20.51 0.97 18.47
C GLY A 272 -21.80 1.37 19.19
N PRO A 273 -22.86 1.66 18.43
CA PRO A 273 -24.19 1.86 18.97
C PRO A 273 -24.76 0.54 19.51
N VAL A 274 -25.60 0.62 20.56
CA VAL A 274 -26.35 -0.52 21.11
C VAL A 274 -27.75 -0.49 20.49
N GLN A 275 -27.88 -1.10 19.32
CA GLN A 275 -29.16 -1.31 18.63
C GLN A 275 -29.28 -2.79 18.19
N ALA A 276 -30.51 -3.28 17.97
CA ALA A 276 -30.73 -4.67 17.59
C ALA A 276 -30.09 -4.99 16.22
N GLY A 277 -28.99 -5.77 16.24
CA GLY A 277 -28.20 -6.14 15.06
C GLY A 277 -26.74 -5.70 15.13
N SER A 278 -26.46 -4.56 15.78
CA SER A 278 -25.10 -3.99 15.94
C SER A 278 -24.39 -4.62 17.15
N ILE A 279 -23.77 -3.83 18.04
CA ILE A 279 -23.00 -4.39 19.17
C ILE A 279 -23.88 -5.13 20.19
N ALA A 280 -25.21 -5.13 20.06
CA ALA A 280 -26.15 -5.70 21.03
C ALA A 280 -25.79 -7.13 21.50
N GLY A 281 -25.49 -8.06 20.59
CA GLY A 281 -25.13 -9.44 20.97
C GLY A 281 -23.81 -9.54 21.77
N LEU A 282 -22.88 -8.61 21.52
CA LEU A 282 -21.62 -8.48 22.26
C LEU A 282 -21.75 -7.62 23.54
N ALA A 283 -22.80 -6.81 23.61
CA ALA A 283 -23.19 -6.05 24.78
C ALA A 283 -23.93 -6.94 25.81
N ASP A 284 -24.67 -7.94 25.32
CA ASP A 284 -25.35 -8.97 26.13
C ASP A 284 -24.36 -10.01 26.70
N ASP A 285 -23.35 -10.47 25.93
CA ASP A 285 -22.20 -11.23 26.46
C ASP A 285 -20.84 -10.73 25.95
N PRO A 286 -20.24 -9.70 26.59
CA PRO A 286 -18.90 -9.22 26.25
C PRO A 286 -17.82 -10.28 26.48
N ALA A 287 -18.12 -11.38 27.18
CA ALA A 287 -17.16 -12.46 27.35
C ALA A 287 -16.91 -13.26 26.07
N VAL A 288 -17.74 -13.13 25.02
CA VAL A 288 -17.39 -13.61 23.68
C VAL A 288 -16.07 -12.98 23.22
N VAL A 289 -15.97 -11.65 23.32
CA VAL A 289 -14.78 -10.88 22.93
C VAL A 289 -13.58 -11.23 23.81
N ILE A 290 -13.80 -11.30 25.13
CA ILE A 290 -12.76 -11.60 26.13
C ILE A 290 -12.19 -13.03 25.93
N ARG A 291 -13.05 -14.03 25.66
CA ARG A 291 -12.63 -15.40 25.32
C ARG A 291 -11.93 -15.45 23.97
N GLY A 292 -12.36 -14.65 22.98
CA GLY A 292 -11.70 -14.49 21.69
C GLY A 292 -10.26 -14.00 21.83
N ALA A 293 -10.06 -12.82 22.41
CA ALA A 293 -8.74 -12.23 22.65
C ALA A 293 -7.81 -13.18 23.44
N ALA A 294 -8.32 -13.78 24.53
CA ALA A 294 -7.56 -14.74 25.33
C ALA A 294 -7.23 -16.05 24.58
N SER A 295 -8.01 -16.43 23.56
CA SER A 295 -7.71 -17.58 22.68
C SER A 295 -6.64 -17.24 21.65
N ILE A 296 -6.73 -16.06 21.03
CA ILE A 296 -5.80 -15.58 19.98
C ILE A 296 -4.40 -15.29 20.56
N PHE A 297 -4.34 -14.64 21.73
CA PHE A 297 -3.09 -14.11 22.30
C PHE A 297 -2.50 -14.93 23.47
N ARG A 298 -3.36 -15.67 24.18
CA ARG A 298 -3.09 -16.44 25.43
C ARG A 298 -2.08 -15.79 26.41
N PRO A 299 -2.26 -14.50 26.74
CA PRO A 299 -1.27 -13.69 27.44
C PRO A 299 -1.05 -14.13 28.90
N ARG A 300 -0.02 -13.57 29.55
CA ARG A 300 0.18 -13.71 31.00
C ARG A 300 -0.83 -12.88 31.80
N HIS A 301 -1.11 -11.66 31.35
CA HIS A 301 -2.10 -10.78 31.98
C HIS A 301 -3.00 -10.13 30.92
N MET A 302 -4.24 -9.85 31.30
CA MET A 302 -5.21 -9.18 30.45
C MET A 302 -6.04 -8.20 31.29
N ALA A 303 -6.16 -6.98 30.78
CA ALA A 303 -6.89 -5.87 31.37
C ALA A 303 -8.06 -5.52 30.43
N VAL A 304 -9.29 -5.51 30.95
CA VAL A 304 -10.51 -5.31 30.16
C VAL A 304 -11.32 -4.16 30.73
N ALA A 305 -11.64 -3.15 29.94
CA ALA A 305 -12.55 -2.06 30.27
C ALA A 305 -13.79 -2.12 29.36
N VAL A 306 -14.97 -2.33 29.95
CA VAL A 306 -16.26 -2.23 29.25
C VAL A 306 -16.90 -0.90 29.63
N SER A 307 -17.10 -0.03 28.64
CA SER A 307 -17.67 1.31 28.79
C SER A 307 -19.08 1.37 28.23
N TRP A 308 -20.01 1.99 28.96
CA TRP A 308 -21.39 2.23 28.53
C TRP A 308 -21.69 3.73 28.53
N SER A 309 -22.50 4.18 27.58
CA SER A 309 -23.06 5.54 27.51
C SER A 309 -24.57 5.51 27.28
N GLY A 310 -25.31 6.53 27.73
CA GLY A 310 -26.73 6.73 27.41
C GLY A 310 -27.76 6.30 28.47
N GLY A 311 -27.32 5.65 29.55
CA GLY A 311 -28.18 5.30 30.71
C GLY A 311 -28.74 3.87 30.70
N GLN A 312 -29.16 3.42 31.89
CA GLN A 312 -29.28 2.00 32.28
C GLN A 312 -28.02 1.18 31.93
N SER A 313 -27.08 1.13 32.89
CA SER A 313 -26.05 0.09 32.88
C SER A 313 -26.72 -1.28 32.88
N ALA A 314 -26.51 -2.05 31.81
CA ALA A 314 -26.58 -3.50 31.92
C ALA A 314 -25.60 -3.88 33.02
N SER A 315 -26.10 -4.45 34.13
CA SER A 315 -25.24 -4.83 35.25
C SER A 315 -24.47 -6.09 34.88
N TYR A 316 -23.26 -5.91 34.34
CA TYR A 316 -22.36 -7.00 34.00
C TYR A 316 -21.87 -7.70 35.30
N SER A 317 -22.72 -8.58 35.83
CA SER A 317 -22.48 -9.37 37.03
C SER A 317 -21.49 -10.49 36.71
N ASN A 318 -20.23 -10.11 36.58
CA ASN A 318 -19.12 -10.96 36.16
C ASN A 318 -19.03 -12.21 37.05
N SER A 319 -19.41 -13.37 36.50
CA SER A 319 -19.52 -14.62 37.25
C SER A 319 -18.19 -15.37 37.28
N SER A 320 -17.84 -15.88 38.45
CA SER A 320 -16.57 -16.59 38.69
C SER A 320 -16.48 -17.85 37.82
N GLY A 321 -15.67 -17.80 36.77
CA GLY A 321 -15.55 -18.87 35.77
C GLY A 321 -15.50 -18.38 34.32
N LEU A 322 -15.62 -17.07 34.07
CA LEU A 322 -15.68 -16.45 32.74
C LEU A 322 -14.64 -16.94 31.71
N LEU A 323 -13.41 -17.22 32.17
CA LEU A 323 -12.26 -17.47 31.31
C LEU A 323 -11.39 -18.64 31.83
N THR A 324 -11.55 -19.81 31.22
CA THR A 324 -10.82 -21.03 31.58
C THR A 324 -9.30 -20.83 31.54
N GLY A 325 -8.62 -21.15 32.65
CA GLY A 325 -7.17 -21.02 32.77
C GLY A 325 -6.67 -19.64 33.25
N TYR A 326 -7.58 -18.73 33.64
CA TYR A 326 -7.23 -17.43 34.20
C TYR A 326 -7.88 -17.20 35.56
N HIS A 327 -7.18 -16.49 36.43
CA HIS A 327 -7.67 -15.98 37.71
C HIS A 327 -8.03 -14.49 37.55
N GLN A 328 -9.28 -14.14 37.87
CA GLN A 328 -9.74 -12.76 37.94
C GLN A 328 -9.20 -12.10 39.22
N MET A 329 -8.33 -11.11 39.07
CA MET A 329 -7.66 -10.44 40.20
C MET A 329 -8.53 -9.40 40.89
N GLY A 330 -9.49 -8.82 40.16
CA GLY A 330 -10.48 -7.89 40.69
C GLY A 330 -11.29 -7.22 39.59
N THR A 331 -12.36 -6.55 40.01
CA THR A 331 -13.24 -5.74 39.16
C THR A 331 -13.57 -4.43 39.87
N TRP A 332 -13.63 -3.35 39.11
CA TRP A 332 -13.94 -1.99 39.56
C TRP A 332 -14.95 -1.38 38.60
N THR A 333 -15.93 -0.65 39.12
CA THR A 333 -16.93 0.06 38.28
C THR A 333 -16.99 1.51 38.71
N GLU A 334 -16.76 2.42 37.76
CA GLU A 334 -16.89 3.86 37.93
C GLU A 334 -18.18 4.36 37.24
N ALA A 335 -18.85 5.34 37.85
CA ALA A 335 -20.01 6.00 37.25
C ALA A 335 -19.57 7.31 36.58
N LEU A 336 -20.01 7.54 35.34
CA LEU A 336 -19.54 8.68 34.55
C LEU A 336 -20.47 9.89 34.67
N PRO A 337 -19.95 11.13 34.48
CA PRO A 337 -20.79 12.33 34.42
C PRO A 337 -21.88 12.30 33.35
N ASP A 338 -21.69 11.52 32.28
CA ASP A 338 -22.65 11.35 31.17
C ASP A 338 -23.79 10.34 31.45
N GLY A 339 -23.90 9.85 32.70
CA GLY A 339 -24.85 8.81 33.09
C GLY A 339 -24.46 7.40 32.63
N GLY A 340 -23.30 7.26 31.98
CA GLY A 340 -22.66 6.00 31.65
C GLY A 340 -21.89 5.37 32.81
N SER A 341 -21.14 4.32 32.50
CA SER A 341 -20.26 3.63 33.46
C SER A 341 -19.05 3.01 32.75
N VAL A 342 -17.97 2.77 33.48
CA VAL A 342 -16.85 1.92 33.02
C VAL A 342 -16.62 0.82 34.04
N THR A 343 -16.71 -0.43 33.61
CA THR A 343 -16.34 -1.60 34.41
C THR A 343 -15.00 -2.14 33.93
N PHE A 344 -14.00 -2.05 34.80
CA PHE A 344 -12.64 -2.54 34.57
C PHE A 344 -12.40 -3.87 35.29
N THR A 345 -11.75 -4.84 34.65
CA THR A 345 -11.40 -6.14 35.23
C THR A 345 -9.97 -6.53 34.87
N GLN A 346 -9.22 -7.04 35.86
CA GLN A 346 -7.87 -7.58 35.68
C GLN A 346 -7.89 -9.12 35.75
N PHE A 347 -7.21 -9.78 34.80
CA PHE A 347 -7.02 -11.24 34.76
C PHE A 347 -5.53 -11.59 34.66
N ALA A 348 -5.13 -12.67 35.34
CA ALA A 348 -3.80 -13.28 35.20
C ALA A 348 -3.92 -14.78 34.89
N ARG A 349 -3.05 -15.31 34.04
CA ARG A 349 -3.06 -16.72 33.63
C ARG A 349 -2.60 -17.63 34.76
N VAL A 350 -3.33 -18.71 35.01
CA VAL A 350 -2.97 -19.72 36.03
C VAL A 350 -1.75 -20.50 35.55
N ALA A 351 -0.74 -20.62 36.41
CA ALA A 351 0.49 -21.35 36.11
C ALA A 351 0.24 -22.87 36.05
N SER A 352 0.20 -23.42 34.83
CA SER A 352 0.17 -24.85 34.57
C SER A 352 1.59 -25.45 34.63
N SER A 353 1.73 -26.58 35.32
CA SER A 353 2.96 -27.40 35.28
C SER A 353 3.07 -28.13 33.93
N GLU A 354 3.53 -27.43 32.90
CA GLU A 354 3.72 -28.00 31.56
C GLU A 354 4.91 -28.98 31.53
N THR A 355 4.62 -30.25 31.81
CA THR A 355 5.53 -31.36 31.53
C THR A 355 5.59 -31.58 30.03
N VAL A 356 6.79 -31.47 29.43
CA VAL A 356 7.00 -31.61 27.98
C VAL A 356 6.69 -33.05 27.53
N PRO A 357 5.72 -33.28 26.62
CA PRO A 357 5.51 -34.59 26.02
C PRO A 357 6.58 -34.86 24.95
N SER A 358 7.22 -36.02 25.01
CA SER A 358 8.12 -36.51 23.95
C SER A 358 7.36 -36.89 22.68
N SER A 359 7.89 -36.48 21.52
CA SER A 359 7.60 -36.89 20.13
C SER A 359 6.23 -37.52 19.78
N PRO A 360 5.46 -36.96 18.83
CA PRO A 360 4.24 -37.60 18.33
C PRO A 360 4.57 -38.84 17.49
N ALA A 361 4.30 -40.03 18.04
CA ALA A 361 4.15 -41.23 17.23
C ALA A 361 2.86 -41.13 16.40
N ALA A 362 2.88 -41.58 15.14
CA ALA A 362 1.73 -41.50 14.25
C ALA A 362 0.56 -42.37 14.74
N ALA A 363 -0.66 -41.85 14.68
CA ALA A 363 -1.89 -42.58 14.96
C ALA A 363 -2.97 -42.27 13.91
N THR A 364 -3.48 -43.32 13.27
CA THR A 364 -4.57 -43.29 12.30
C THR A 364 -5.95 -43.14 12.97
N SER A 365 -6.97 -42.85 12.16
CA SER A 365 -8.37 -42.64 12.57
C SER A 365 -8.97 -43.76 13.45
N PRO A 366 -9.94 -43.45 14.33
CA PRO A 366 -10.35 -44.33 15.43
C PRO A 366 -11.48 -45.31 15.08
N LEU A 367 -11.54 -46.45 15.79
CA LEU A 367 -12.73 -47.31 15.86
C LEU A 367 -12.90 -47.97 17.25
N SER A 368 -14.10 -47.82 17.81
CA SER A 368 -14.78 -48.66 18.81
C SER A 368 -14.03 -49.23 20.05
N ALA A 369 -14.38 -48.67 21.22
CA ALA A 369 -14.99 -49.37 22.36
C ALA A 369 -14.21 -50.39 23.24
N ALA A 370 -13.98 -49.94 24.48
CA ALA A 370 -14.39 -50.59 25.75
C ALA A 370 -13.52 -51.66 26.47
N THR A 371 -13.83 -51.79 27.77
CA THR A 371 -13.50 -52.86 28.75
C THR A 371 -12.05 -53.09 29.24
N SER A 372 -11.75 -52.39 30.36
CA SER A 372 -11.35 -52.96 31.69
C SER A 372 -10.00 -53.66 31.94
N HIS A 373 -9.53 -53.46 33.19
CA HIS A 373 -8.55 -54.23 34.00
C HIS A 373 -7.05 -53.85 33.96
N SER A 374 -6.67 -53.08 34.98
CA SER A 374 -5.38 -53.15 35.72
C SER A 374 -5.25 -54.49 36.49
N PRO A 375 -4.12 -54.82 37.18
CA PRO A 375 -2.94 -54.00 37.51
C PRO A 375 -1.55 -54.64 37.23
N GLY A 376 -0.47 -53.86 37.41
CA GLY A 376 0.91 -54.37 37.35
C GLY A 376 2.00 -53.37 37.77
N ARG A 377 2.35 -53.36 39.06
CA ARG A 377 3.61 -52.84 39.65
C ARG A 377 4.33 -54.04 40.31
N PRO A 378 5.63 -54.02 40.69
CA PRO A 378 6.40 -52.86 41.19
C PRO A 378 7.90 -52.80 40.75
N SER A 379 8.67 -51.93 41.44
CA SER A 379 10.11 -52.05 41.79
C SER A 379 11.19 -52.04 40.68
N SER A 380 12.40 -51.51 40.91
CA SER A 380 12.93 -50.58 41.95
C SER A 380 14.34 -50.11 41.55
N ASP A 381 14.92 -49.19 42.33
CA ASP A 381 16.37 -48.91 42.46
C ASP A 381 17.09 -48.27 41.23
N SER A 382 18.14 -47.46 41.38
CA SER A 382 18.67 -46.74 42.55
C SER A 382 19.50 -45.53 42.10
N VAL A 383 19.79 -44.59 43.00
CA VAL A 383 20.66 -43.42 42.77
C VAL A 383 21.98 -43.61 43.55
N PRO A 384 23.11 -43.19 42.97
CA PRO A 384 24.10 -42.42 43.75
C PRO A 384 24.34 -41.02 43.17
N GLU A 385 24.71 -40.10 44.07
CA GLU A 385 25.22 -38.74 43.78
C GLU A 385 26.67 -38.83 43.20
N ASP A 386 27.29 -37.77 42.67
CA ASP A 386 27.89 -36.66 43.43
C ASP A 386 28.52 -35.57 42.49
N LEU A 387 29.12 -34.54 43.09
CA LEU A 387 30.05 -33.52 42.56
C LEU A 387 29.52 -32.20 41.96
N ASN A 388 29.14 -31.31 42.89
CA ASN A 388 29.65 -29.94 43.07
C ASN A 388 29.54 -28.86 41.96
N LEU A 389 28.83 -27.77 42.32
CA LEU A 389 28.89 -26.44 41.71
C LEU A 389 29.78 -25.48 42.52
N PRO A 390 30.55 -24.58 41.88
CA PRO A 390 31.04 -23.34 42.51
C PRO A 390 29.90 -22.32 42.70
N LYS A 391 30.05 -21.37 43.64
CA LYS A 391 29.06 -20.32 43.95
C LYS A 391 29.43 -18.96 43.35
N HIS A 392 28.43 -18.08 43.28
CA HIS A 392 28.58 -16.63 43.10
C HIS A 392 29.62 -16.02 44.05
N ASP A 393 30.30 -14.96 43.60
CA ASP A 393 30.72 -13.87 44.49
C ASP A 393 30.84 -12.50 43.79
N SER A 394 30.60 -11.44 44.55
CA SER A 394 30.90 -9.99 44.35
C SER A 394 30.91 -9.32 42.95
N TYR A 395 30.07 -8.27 42.79
CA TYR A 395 30.32 -7.14 41.89
C TYR A 395 31.24 -6.08 42.56
N PRO A 396 32.16 -5.43 41.84
CA PRO A 396 32.80 -4.18 42.28
C PRO A 396 32.04 -2.93 41.81
N GLN A 397 31.94 -1.91 42.67
CA GLN A 397 31.54 -0.55 42.29
C GLN A 397 32.75 0.30 41.89
N GLY A 398 32.55 1.28 41.00
CA GLY A 398 33.37 2.51 40.97
C GLY A 398 33.78 3.01 39.59
N LEU A 399 33.16 4.08 39.11
CA LEU A 399 33.76 5.44 39.16
C LEU A 399 32.73 6.50 38.72
N LEU A 400 32.45 7.48 39.60
CA LEU A 400 31.72 8.71 39.26
C LEU A 400 32.23 9.85 40.15
N SER A 401 32.96 10.82 39.57
CA SER A 401 33.29 12.10 40.23
C SER A 401 33.85 13.10 39.22
N ALA A 402 33.75 14.41 39.55
CA ALA A 402 34.43 15.54 38.91
C ALA A 402 33.92 15.92 37.49
N VAL A 403 33.52 17.17 37.18
CA VAL A 403 33.27 18.39 38.01
C VAL A 403 32.09 19.16 37.40
N ALA A 404 31.31 19.88 38.21
CA ALA A 404 30.43 20.95 37.75
C ALA A 404 30.70 22.24 38.55
N SER A 405 30.85 23.40 37.89
CA SER A 405 31.04 24.72 38.53
C SER A 405 30.65 25.91 37.64
N THR A 406 29.50 26.49 37.98
CA THR A 406 28.97 27.85 37.73
C THR A 406 29.89 29.01 37.29
N VAL A 407 29.42 29.82 36.31
CA VAL A 407 29.26 31.31 36.31
C VAL A 407 28.13 31.63 35.31
N SER A 408 26.94 32.15 35.65
CA SER A 408 26.51 33.52 36.06
C SER A 408 26.50 34.59 34.95
N MET A 409 25.44 35.40 34.88
CA MET A 409 25.33 36.62 34.04
C MET A 409 25.76 37.88 34.81
N ALA A 410 26.20 38.94 34.11
CA ALA A 410 25.91 40.35 34.44
C ALA A 410 26.36 41.37 33.33
N ASP A 411 25.47 42.32 33.05
CA ASP A 411 25.67 43.78 32.86
C ASP A 411 26.52 44.45 31.74
N PHE A 412 25.75 45.14 30.86
CA PHE A 412 25.80 46.58 30.50
C PHE A 412 27.04 47.30 29.88
N GLY A 413 26.82 47.82 28.66
CA GLY A 413 27.28 49.14 28.19
C GLY A 413 28.60 49.23 27.40
N SER A 414 28.90 50.30 26.65
CA SER A 414 28.01 51.34 26.07
C SER A 414 28.71 52.18 24.97
N ALA A 415 27.90 52.78 24.07
CA ALA A 415 28.14 54.03 23.32
C ALA A 415 29.18 54.14 22.16
N SER A 416 28.90 55.13 21.29
CA SER A 416 29.81 55.87 20.37
C SER A 416 30.33 55.18 19.07
N THR A 417 30.64 55.89 17.96
CA THR A 417 29.85 56.86 17.12
C THR A 417 30.67 57.25 15.88
N SER A 418 30.00 57.52 14.73
CA SER A 418 30.55 58.22 13.53
C SER A 418 31.71 57.49 12.80
N SER A 419 32.15 57.86 11.58
CA SER A 419 31.77 58.97 10.67
C SER A 419 31.87 58.55 9.18
N ASP A 420 31.34 59.40 8.29
CA ASP A 420 31.36 59.26 6.82
C ASP A 420 32.74 59.53 6.15
N MET A 421 32.75 59.46 4.81
CA MET A 421 33.70 60.08 3.83
C MET A 421 35.07 59.40 3.56
N ASP A 422 35.65 59.48 2.34
CA ASP A 422 35.09 59.60 0.97
C ASP A 422 36.18 59.33 -0.13
N MET A 423 35.75 59.08 -1.37
CA MET A 423 36.42 59.33 -2.68
C MET A 423 37.82 58.78 -3.09
N SER A 424 37.89 58.43 -4.39
CA SER A 424 39.04 58.46 -5.33
C SER A 424 40.22 57.47 -5.17
N ASP A 425 40.87 56.99 -6.24
CA ASP A 425 40.54 56.90 -7.68
C ASP A 425 41.49 55.89 -8.39
N ASP A 426 41.04 55.17 -9.43
CA ASP A 426 41.32 55.46 -10.86
C ASP A 426 40.67 54.38 -11.78
N ARG A 427 40.81 54.54 -13.11
CA ARG A 427 40.09 53.83 -14.20
C ARG A 427 40.83 52.53 -14.62
N SER A 428 40.44 51.70 -15.59
CA SER A 428 39.46 51.69 -16.72
C SER A 428 39.28 50.20 -17.16
N ASP A 429 38.38 49.67 -18.00
CA ASP A 429 37.15 50.02 -18.77
C ASP A 429 36.61 48.65 -19.31
N ALA A 430 35.59 48.40 -20.15
CA ALA A 430 34.48 49.09 -20.85
C ALA A 430 33.52 47.97 -21.38
N SER A 431 32.24 48.15 -21.76
CA SER A 431 31.26 49.22 -21.53
C SER A 431 29.86 48.78 -22.04
N GLU A 432 28.82 48.83 -21.18
CA GLU A 432 27.40 49.11 -21.54
C GLU A 432 26.57 48.09 -22.37
N ARG A 433 25.22 48.02 -22.38
CA ARG A 433 24.05 48.60 -21.63
C ARG A 433 22.81 47.75 -22.02
N THR A 434 21.67 47.59 -21.31
CA THR A 434 21.21 47.87 -19.93
C THR A 434 20.14 46.79 -19.56
N ASN A 435 19.25 46.98 -18.57
CA ASN A 435 18.18 46.04 -18.21
C ASN A 435 16.88 46.77 -17.73
N LEU A 436 15.74 46.06 -17.68
CA LEU A 436 14.46 46.34 -16.96
C LEU A 436 13.50 47.50 -17.38
N GLY A 437 12.20 47.13 -17.50
CA GLY A 437 11.10 47.72 -16.69
C GLY A 437 10.06 48.66 -17.33
N GLY A 438 8.78 48.58 -16.91
CA GLY A 438 7.89 49.77 -16.87
C GLY A 438 6.48 49.79 -17.52
N SER A 439 5.58 48.86 -17.17
CA SER A 439 4.09 48.92 -17.09
C SER A 439 3.20 50.08 -17.69
N TRP A 440 1.96 49.68 -18.08
CA TRP A 440 0.67 50.43 -18.18
C TRP A 440 0.18 51.08 -19.50
N LEU A 441 -1.17 51.17 -19.58
CA LEU A 441 -2.08 51.96 -20.46
C LEU A 441 -2.45 51.48 -21.90
N LEU A 442 -3.59 50.76 -21.95
CA LEU A 442 -4.85 51.05 -22.67
C LEU A 442 -4.90 51.79 -24.05
N LEU A 443 -5.79 51.23 -24.89
CA LEU A 443 -6.73 51.84 -25.87
C LEU A 443 -6.34 52.12 -27.35
N GLU A 444 -7.29 51.68 -28.19
CA GLU A 444 -7.80 52.26 -29.45
C GLU A 444 -7.02 52.23 -30.80
N SER A 445 -7.56 51.38 -31.69
CA SER A 445 -7.93 51.63 -33.10
C SER A 445 -6.98 52.36 -34.08
N ALA A 446 -6.59 51.63 -35.12
CA ALA A 446 -6.81 52.05 -36.52
C ALA A 446 -6.76 50.85 -37.49
N SER A 447 -7.66 50.81 -38.47
CA SER A 447 -7.43 50.11 -39.74
C SER A 447 -6.76 51.07 -40.74
N PRO A 448 -6.15 50.56 -41.81
CA PRO A 448 -6.74 50.91 -43.10
C PRO A 448 -6.87 49.75 -44.09
N THR A 449 -7.73 50.01 -45.07
CA THR A 449 -8.17 49.13 -46.16
C THR A 449 -7.12 48.90 -47.26
N ALA A 450 -7.16 47.70 -47.87
CA ALA A 450 -6.90 47.52 -49.29
C ALA A 450 -7.70 46.31 -49.83
N SER A 451 -8.31 46.46 -51.00
CA SER A 451 -9.02 45.39 -51.75
C SER A 451 -8.06 44.73 -52.77
N VAL A 452 -8.38 43.65 -53.50
CA VAL A 452 -9.34 43.58 -54.62
C VAL A 452 -9.62 42.12 -55.05
N SER A 453 -10.90 41.80 -55.29
CA SER A 453 -11.50 40.77 -56.18
C SER A 453 -11.18 39.26 -56.02
N GLY A 454 -12.25 38.45 -56.06
CA GLY A 454 -12.20 36.98 -56.07
C GLY A 454 -13.57 36.30 -55.95
N CYS A 455 -14.56 36.70 -56.75
CA CYS A 455 -15.94 36.15 -56.72
C CYS A 455 -15.97 34.71 -57.32
N LEU A 456 -16.79 33.75 -56.88
CA LEU A 456 -18.26 33.76 -56.82
C LEU A 456 -18.87 32.88 -55.69
N THR A 457 -20.19 32.99 -55.52
CA THR A 457 -20.99 32.59 -54.34
C THR A 457 -21.79 31.28 -54.50
N PRO A 458 -22.29 30.67 -53.40
CA PRO A 458 -22.94 29.35 -53.40
C PRO A 458 -24.45 29.39 -53.72
N ALA A 459 -25.05 28.20 -53.82
CA ALA A 459 -26.50 28.00 -53.87
C ALA A 459 -26.95 27.07 -52.73
N ALA A 460 -28.12 27.35 -52.14
CA ALA A 460 -28.80 26.51 -51.16
C ALA A 460 -30.24 26.27 -51.64
N ALA A 461 -30.81 25.09 -51.38
CA ALA A 461 -32.19 24.77 -51.75
C ALA A 461 -32.80 23.69 -50.85
N GLU A 462 -33.94 24.03 -50.25
CA GLU A 462 -34.95 23.17 -49.61
C GLU A 462 -36.28 23.96 -49.63
N PRO A 463 -37.47 23.35 -49.42
CA PRO A 463 -37.79 21.92 -49.35
C PRO A 463 -38.89 21.49 -50.37
N SER A 464 -39.25 20.20 -50.39
CA SER A 464 -40.49 19.70 -51.03
C SER A 464 -41.07 18.51 -50.26
N VAL A 465 -42.39 18.30 -50.33
CA VAL A 465 -43.18 17.51 -49.37
C VAL A 465 -44.12 16.49 -50.04
N CYS A 466 -44.44 15.42 -49.30
CA CYS A 466 -45.42 14.33 -49.56
C CYS A 466 -45.05 13.23 -50.58
N GLY A 467 -45.38 11.99 -50.19
CA GLY A 467 -45.19 10.77 -50.96
C GLY A 467 -45.13 9.53 -50.05
N ASP A 468 -46.27 9.09 -49.52
CA ASP A 468 -46.37 7.82 -48.79
C ASP A 468 -46.19 6.63 -49.73
N ASP A 469 -45.46 5.60 -49.30
CA ASP A 469 -45.64 4.25 -49.84
C ASP A 469 -45.35 3.16 -48.78
N HIS A 470 -46.08 2.05 -48.84
CA HIS A 470 -46.06 0.98 -47.84
C HIS A 470 -45.54 -0.32 -48.48
N SER A 471 -44.37 -0.79 -48.07
CA SER A 471 -43.91 -2.17 -48.32
C SER A 471 -42.86 -2.63 -47.28
N PRO A 472 -42.69 -3.95 -47.08
CA PRO A 472 -42.31 -4.49 -45.77
C PRO A 472 -40.80 -4.54 -45.49
N ALA A 473 -40.49 -4.70 -44.19
CA ALA A 473 -39.13 -4.97 -43.72
C ALA A 473 -38.57 -6.29 -44.28
N PRO A 474 -37.25 -6.39 -44.51
CA PRO A 474 -36.61 -7.60 -45.03
C PRO A 474 -36.67 -8.77 -44.05
N SER A 475 -36.61 -9.99 -44.57
CA SER A 475 -36.74 -11.22 -43.80
C SER A 475 -35.43 -11.63 -43.11
N VAL A 476 -35.53 -12.52 -42.11
CA VAL A 476 -34.47 -12.90 -41.15
C VAL A 476 -33.41 -13.84 -41.78
N GLN A 477 -33.09 -13.69 -43.07
CA GLN A 477 -32.11 -14.54 -43.78
C GLN A 477 -31.02 -13.78 -44.54
N GLU A 478 -31.10 -12.46 -44.69
CA GLU A 478 -30.03 -11.66 -45.35
C GLU A 478 -29.03 -11.02 -44.37
N LEU A 479 -29.14 -11.29 -43.07
CA LEU A 479 -28.25 -10.79 -42.01
C LEU A 479 -27.11 -11.74 -41.61
N GLN A 480 -26.78 -12.74 -42.44
CA GLN A 480 -25.71 -13.72 -42.14
C GLN A 480 -24.32 -13.39 -42.70
N HIS A 481 -24.13 -12.19 -43.27
CA HIS A 481 -22.81 -11.64 -43.63
C HIS A 481 -22.47 -10.37 -42.85
N VAL A 482 -22.62 -10.43 -41.51
CA VAL A 482 -21.86 -9.52 -40.63
C VAL A 482 -20.39 -9.95 -40.70
N ALA A 483 -19.50 -9.02 -41.04
CA ALA A 483 -18.07 -9.29 -41.08
C ALA A 483 -17.56 -9.70 -39.69
N SER A 484 -16.70 -10.72 -39.63
CA SER A 484 -15.88 -10.99 -38.46
C SER A 484 -15.10 -9.74 -38.08
N ALA A 485 -15.02 -9.42 -36.79
CA ALA A 485 -14.05 -8.44 -36.30
C ALA A 485 -12.64 -8.80 -36.81
N PRO A 486 -11.78 -7.81 -37.12
CA PRO A 486 -10.43 -8.08 -37.57
C PRO A 486 -9.68 -8.83 -36.48
N ALA A 487 -9.43 -10.13 -36.69
CA ALA A 487 -8.54 -10.90 -35.84
C ALA A 487 -7.18 -10.20 -35.79
N LEU A 488 -6.53 -10.21 -34.61
CA LEU A 488 -5.22 -9.62 -34.41
C LEU A 488 -4.25 -10.17 -35.47
N SER A 489 -3.87 -9.33 -36.43
CA SER A 489 -3.15 -9.76 -37.61
C SER A 489 -1.73 -10.17 -37.22
N HIS A 490 -1.46 -11.48 -37.21
CA HIS A 490 -0.10 -11.98 -37.02
C HIS A 490 0.83 -11.32 -38.05
N PRO A 491 1.87 -10.58 -37.62
CA PRO A 491 2.84 -10.01 -38.54
C PRO A 491 3.65 -11.11 -39.21
N SER A 492 4.22 -10.81 -40.38
CA SER A 492 5.12 -11.73 -41.07
C SER A 492 6.30 -12.10 -40.17
N ALA A 493 6.57 -13.40 -40.00
CA ALA A 493 7.64 -13.93 -39.14
C ALA A 493 9.03 -13.31 -39.42
N ASP A 494 9.25 -12.84 -40.66
CA ASP A 494 10.39 -12.05 -41.09
C ASP A 494 10.67 -10.82 -40.19
N ALA A 495 9.64 -10.12 -39.71
CA ALA A 495 9.80 -8.91 -38.89
C ALA A 495 10.44 -9.19 -37.52
N PHE A 496 10.03 -10.28 -36.85
CA PHE A 496 10.67 -10.72 -35.61
C PHE A 496 12.09 -11.24 -35.85
N GLY A 497 12.32 -11.94 -36.98
CA GLY A 497 13.66 -12.33 -37.42
C GLY A 497 14.61 -11.15 -37.61
N GLN A 498 14.13 -10.03 -38.15
CA GLN A 498 14.90 -8.79 -38.29
C GLN A 498 15.25 -8.15 -36.94
N VAL A 499 14.37 -8.24 -35.93
CA VAL A 499 14.68 -7.79 -34.55
C VAL A 499 15.80 -8.64 -33.94
N LEU A 500 15.67 -9.96 -34.02
CA LEU A 500 16.68 -10.90 -33.51
C LEU A 500 18.07 -10.62 -34.13
N ALA A 501 18.12 -10.43 -35.45
CA ALA A 501 19.36 -10.09 -36.15
C ALA A 501 19.91 -8.71 -35.74
N LYS A 502 19.04 -7.69 -35.60
CA LYS A 502 19.41 -6.33 -35.17
C LYS A 502 20.06 -6.30 -33.78
N PHE A 503 19.56 -7.13 -32.85
CA PHE A 503 20.07 -7.24 -31.49
C PHE A 503 21.09 -8.38 -31.28
N SER A 504 21.50 -9.04 -32.37
CA SER A 504 22.44 -10.18 -32.36
C SER A 504 22.07 -11.28 -31.37
N ALA A 505 20.76 -11.57 -31.26
CA ALA A 505 20.23 -12.49 -30.26
C ALA A 505 20.69 -13.94 -30.51
N GLU A 506 21.37 -14.55 -29.54
CA GLU A 506 21.92 -15.90 -29.65
C GLU A 506 20.85 -16.97 -29.34
N THR A 507 20.82 -18.07 -30.11
CA THR A 507 19.85 -19.15 -29.90
C THR A 507 20.27 -20.05 -28.74
N ILE A 508 19.37 -20.26 -27.76
CA ILE A 508 19.59 -21.19 -26.64
C ILE A 508 18.53 -22.29 -26.61
N SER A 509 18.89 -23.47 -26.10
CA SER A 509 18.11 -24.71 -26.22
C SER A 509 16.77 -24.74 -25.48
N SER A 510 16.58 -23.89 -24.48
CA SER A 510 15.31 -23.73 -23.76
C SER A 510 15.31 -22.45 -22.93
N GLY A 511 14.13 -21.94 -22.56
CA GLY A 511 13.98 -20.80 -21.66
C GLY A 511 14.07 -21.20 -20.17
N SER A 512 14.84 -22.24 -19.85
CA SER A 512 15.04 -22.72 -18.49
C SER A 512 16.15 -21.94 -17.78
N LEU A 513 16.07 -21.80 -16.46
CA LEU A 513 17.08 -21.05 -15.69
C LEU A 513 18.48 -21.63 -15.91
N ALA A 514 18.64 -22.95 -15.96
CA ALA A 514 19.92 -23.60 -16.23
C ALA A 514 20.52 -23.26 -17.60
N ALA A 515 19.69 -22.99 -18.63
CA ALA A 515 20.16 -22.57 -19.95
C ALA A 515 20.54 -21.07 -19.98
N ILE A 516 19.80 -20.23 -19.26
CA ILE A 516 20.10 -18.81 -19.06
C ILE A 516 21.41 -18.65 -18.28
N ASP A 517 21.56 -19.34 -17.14
CA ASP A 517 22.78 -19.39 -16.33
C ASP A 517 23.98 -19.89 -17.13
N ALA A 518 23.83 -20.96 -17.93
CA ALA A 518 24.92 -21.47 -18.77
C ALA A 518 25.36 -20.47 -19.84
N HIS A 519 24.42 -19.72 -20.43
CA HIS A 519 24.74 -18.65 -21.38
C HIS A 519 25.44 -17.47 -20.68
N MET A 520 24.91 -17.02 -19.53
CA MET A 520 25.49 -15.95 -18.71
C MET A 520 26.93 -16.28 -18.29
N ALA A 521 27.16 -17.50 -17.77
CA ALA A 521 28.48 -17.99 -17.41
C ALA A 521 29.44 -18.03 -18.62
N SER A 522 28.93 -18.41 -19.80
CA SER A 522 29.72 -18.36 -21.04
C SER A 522 30.16 -16.94 -21.38
N LYS A 523 29.30 -15.92 -21.25
CA LYS A 523 29.63 -14.53 -21.59
C LYS A 523 30.54 -13.85 -20.56
N ILE A 524 30.36 -14.14 -19.28
CA ILE A 524 31.29 -13.74 -18.21
C ILE A 524 32.69 -14.27 -18.51
N ALA A 525 32.81 -15.56 -18.88
CA ALA A 525 34.09 -16.19 -19.20
C ALA A 525 34.68 -15.79 -20.58
N GLU A 526 33.83 -15.53 -21.59
CA GLU A 526 34.25 -15.14 -22.94
C GLU A 526 34.88 -13.74 -22.96
N HIS A 527 34.33 -12.82 -22.16
CA HIS A 527 34.71 -11.40 -22.18
C HIS A 527 35.47 -10.93 -20.93
N GLY A 528 35.52 -11.73 -19.86
CA GLY A 528 36.18 -11.35 -18.60
C GLY A 528 35.42 -10.25 -17.86
N LEU A 529 34.10 -10.42 -17.73
CA LEU A 529 33.20 -9.43 -17.14
C LEU A 529 33.35 -9.37 -15.61
N GLU A 530 33.24 -8.17 -15.04
CA GLU A 530 33.20 -7.90 -13.58
C GLU A 530 31.94 -7.11 -13.20
N ASP A 531 31.47 -6.21 -14.08
CA ASP A 531 30.23 -5.43 -13.97
C ASP A 531 28.95 -6.28 -14.15
N PRO A 532 27.76 -5.82 -13.71
CA PRO A 532 26.53 -6.61 -13.77
C PRO A 532 26.13 -7.05 -15.18
N VAL A 533 25.56 -8.25 -15.29
CA VAL A 533 25.26 -8.91 -16.57
C VAL A 533 23.78 -9.27 -16.68
N TRP A 534 23.11 -8.72 -17.68
CA TRP A 534 21.73 -9.07 -18.04
C TRP A 534 21.71 -10.11 -19.16
N VAL A 535 20.80 -11.08 -19.03
CA VAL A 535 20.35 -11.93 -20.15
C VAL A 535 18.87 -11.68 -20.39
N ALA A 536 18.50 -11.41 -21.65
CA ALA A 536 17.14 -11.04 -22.07
C ALA A 536 16.62 -12.01 -23.15
N ASP A 537 15.69 -12.90 -22.78
CA ASP A 537 15.08 -13.88 -23.70
C ASP A 537 13.94 -13.26 -24.52
N LEU A 538 14.26 -12.76 -25.71
CA LEU A 538 13.27 -12.29 -26.68
C LEU A 538 12.34 -13.44 -27.14
N GLY A 539 12.78 -14.70 -27.02
CA GLY A 539 11.93 -15.88 -27.20
C GLY A 539 10.80 -15.95 -26.18
N ALA A 540 11.06 -15.63 -24.91
CA ALA A 540 10.03 -15.52 -23.87
C ALA A 540 9.05 -14.39 -24.17
N VAL A 541 9.52 -13.22 -24.62
CA VAL A 541 8.67 -12.10 -25.05
C VAL A 541 7.69 -12.54 -26.16
N LYS A 542 8.18 -13.31 -27.14
CA LYS A 542 7.32 -13.89 -28.19
C LYS A 542 6.29 -14.88 -27.63
N ARG A 543 6.69 -15.82 -26.76
CA ARG A 543 5.77 -16.79 -26.14
C ARG A 543 4.70 -16.10 -25.29
N LEU A 544 5.06 -15.06 -24.56
CA LEU A 544 4.13 -14.20 -23.81
C LEU A 544 3.11 -13.53 -24.73
N TYR A 545 3.53 -13.01 -25.89
CA TYR A 545 2.62 -12.38 -26.83
C TYR A 545 1.65 -13.38 -27.48
N GLU A 546 2.14 -14.56 -27.83
CA GLU A 546 1.31 -15.64 -28.38
C GLU A 546 0.30 -16.16 -27.34
N ALA A 547 0.71 -16.31 -26.08
CA ALA A 547 -0.19 -16.68 -24.97
C ALA A 547 -1.24 -15.60 -24.67
N TRP A 548 -0.88 -14.31 -24.74
CA TRP A 548 -1.83 -13.20 -24.60
C TRP A 548 -2.92 -13.25 -25.69
N VAL A 549 -2.51 -13.42 -26.95
CA VAL A 549 -3.43 -13.47 -28.11
C VAL A 549 -4.33 -14.71 -28.05
N GLU A 550 -3.84 -15.84 -27.54
CA GLU A 550 -4.68 -17.02 -27.31
C GLU A 550 -5.69 -16.81 -26.15
N ALA A 551 -5.25 -16.23 -25.03
CA ALA A 551 -6.06 -16.08 -23.83
C ALA A 551 -7.12 -14.97 -23.92
N MET A 552 -6.80 -13.86 -24.61
CA MET A 552 -7.68 -12.68 -24.75
C MET A 552 -7.69 -12.20 -26.21
N PRO A 553 -8.21 -12.99 -27.17
CA PRO A 553 -8.10 -12.73 -28.62
C PRO A 553 -8.83 -11.45 -29.08
N ARG A 554 -9.66 -10.87 -28.22
CA ARG A 554 -10.36 -9.60 -28.45
C ARG A 554 -9.58 -8.35 -27.98
N VAL A 555 -8.50 -8.52 -27.21
CA VAL A 555 -7.83 -7.43 -26.47
C VAL A 555 -6.43 -7.20 -27.04
N ARG A 556 -6.20 -6.05 -27.69
CA ARG A 556 -4.87 -5.70 -28.21
C ARG A 556 -3.98 -5.19 -27.06
N PRO A 557 -2.79 -5.78 -26.82
CA PRO A 557 -1.89 -5.27 -25.80
C PRO A 557 -1.19 -3.99 -26.29
N PHE A 558 -1.22 -2.94 -25.47
CA PHE A 558 -0.36 -1.77 -25.57
C PHE A 558 0.64 -1.82 -24.42
N TYR A 559 1.90 -2.15 -24.72
CA TYR A 559 2.91 -2.38 -23.69
C TYR A 559 3.20 -1.11 -22.89
N ALA A 560 3.12 -1.18 -21.56
CA ALA A 560 3.39 -0.05 -20.68
C ALA A 560 4.90 0.24 -20.59
N ALA A 561 5.41 1.13 -21.43
CA ALA A 561 6.84 1.39 -21.62
C ALA A 561 7.56 1.78 -20.31
N LYS A 562 6.86 2.47 -19.40
CA LYS A 562 7.28 2.76 -18.02
C LYS A 562 7.75 1.54 -17.20
N CYS A 563 7.38 0.32 -17.58
CA CYS A 563 7.77 -0.90 -16.86
C CYS A 563 9.23 -1.31 -17.17
N ASN A 564 9.61 -1.33 -18.45
CA ASN A 564 10.98 -1.54 -18.93
C ASN A 564 11.13 -0.91 -20.34
N MET A 565 12.14 -0.07 -20.53
CA MET A 565 12.40 0.61 -21.81
C MET A 565 13.53 -0.04 -22.63
N ASP A 566 13.90 -1.28 -22.33
CA ASP A 566 14.89 -2.05 -23.09
C ASP A 566 14.59 -2.03 -24.61
N PRO A 567 15.53 -1.57 -25.47
CA PRO A 567 15.29 -1.46 -26.90
C PRO A 567 14.99 -2.80 -27.61
N GLY A 568 15.48 -3.92 -27.07
CA GLY A 568 15.21 -5.26 -27.60
C GLY A 568 13.76 -5.69 -27.35
N LEU A 569 13.29 -5.56 -26.11
CA LEU A 569 11.91 -5.80 -25.67
C LEU A 569 10.92 -4.93 -26.45
N LEU A 570 11.17 -3.62 -26.54
CA LEU A 570 10.29 -2.70 -27.27
C LEU A 570 10.24 -3.08 -28.76
N ALA A 571 11.38 -3.35 -29.40
CA ALA A 571 11.40 -3.76 -30.81
C ALA A 571 10.71 -5.12 -31.04
N ALA A 572 10.93 -6.09 -30.14
CA ALA A 572 10.28 -7.40 -30.18
C ALA A 572 8.75 -7.25 -30.14
N LEU A 573 8.22 -6.55 -29.13
CA LEU A 573 6.78 -6.31 -28.98
C LEU A 573 6.19 -5.53 -30.16
N SER A 574 6.88 -4.51 -30.66
CA SER A 574 6.45 -3.76 -31.86
C SER A 574 6.42 -4.66 -33.11
N SER A 575 7.39 -5.56 -33.28
CA SER A 575 7.45 -6.49 -34.41
C SER A 575 6.42 -7.63 -34.33
N LEU A 576 5.87 -7.90 -33.14
CA LEU A 576 4.80 -8.86 -32.88
C LEU A 576 3.39 -8.25 -33.03
N GLY A 577 3.28 -6.92 -33.01
CA GLY A 577 2.04 -6.18 -33.27
C GLY A 577 1.42 -5.51 -32.04
N ALA A 578 2.11 -5.49 -30.90
CA ALA A 578 1.71 -4.70 -29.74
C ALA A 578 1.67 -3.19 -30.08
N GLY A 579 0.84 -2.44 -29.36
CA GLY A 579 1.01 -1.00 -29.23
C GLY A 579 1.87 -0.65 -28.02
N PHE A 580 1.90 0.63 -27.63
CA PHE A 580 2.58 1.11 -26.43
C PHE A 580 1.74 2.11 -25.64
N ASP A 581 1.61 1.89 -24.34
CA ASP A 581 1.32 2.95 -23.38
C ASP A 581 2.64 3.70 -23.08
N CYS A 582 2.58 5.02 -23.18
CA CYS A 582 3.68 5.92 -22.88
C CYS A 582 3.22 7.01 -21.91
N ALA A 583 4.00 7.25 -20.85
CA ALA A 583 3.71 8.26 -19.83
C ALA A 583 4.50 9.59 -20.00
N SER A 584 5.48 9.63 -20.91
CA SER A 584 6.37 10.79 -21.14
C SER A 584 6.88 10.89 -22.58
N GLU A 585 7.45 12.06 -22.93
CA GLU A 585 8.10 12.29 -24.25
C GLU A 585 9.25 11.31 -24.54
N ALA A 586 9.96 10.82 -23.52
CA ALA A 586 11.03 9.85 -23.71
C ALA A 586 10.48 8.49 -24.18
N GLU A 587 9.41 8.01 -23.54
CA GLU A 587 8.72 6.77 -23.91
C GLU A 587 8.09 6.89 -25.32
N LEU A 588 7.46 8.03 -25.64
CA LEU A 588 6.94 8.27 -27.00
C LEU A 588 8.04 8.16 -28.06
N ARG A 589 9.25 8.67 -27.78
CA ARG A 589 10.40 8.57 -28.68
C ARG A 589 10.93 7.14 -28.78
N ALA A 590 11.01 6.43 -27.66
CA ALA A 590 11.44 5.03 -27.62
C ALA A 590 10.49 4.10 -28.40
N ALA A 591 9.18 4.24 -28.23
CA ALA A 591 8.17 3.47 -28.96
C ALA A 591 8.25 3.69 -30.48
N VAL A 592 8.40 4.94 -30.93
CA VAL A 592 8.58 5.25 -32.37
C VAL A 592 9.91 4.71 -32.90
N GLN A 593 10.99 4.76 -32.11
CA GLN A 593 12.29 4.18 -32.47
C GLN A 593 12.30 2.64 -32.47
N ALA A 594 11.39 2.01 -31.73
CA ALA A 594 11.14 0.56 -31.76
C ALA A 594 10.34 0.10 -32.99
N GLY A 595 9.57 1.01 -33.61
CA GLY A 595 8.81 0.76 -34.85
C GLY A 595 7.31 1.10 -34.78
N ALA A 596 6.81 1.62 -33.65
CA ALA A 596 5.38 1.90 -33.47
C ALA A 596 4.89 3.07 -34.34
N SER A 597 3.73 2.90 -35.00
CA SER A 597 3.10 3.98 -35.78
C SER A 597 2.45 5.00 -34.82
N PRO A 598 2.86 6.29 -34.78
CA PRO A 598 2.43 7.22 -33.74
C PRO A 598 0.91 7.40 -33.59
N GLY A 599 0.19 7.39 -34.70
CA GLY A 599 -1.27 7.60 -34.73
C GLY A 599 -2.13 6.35 -34.61
N LYS A 600 -1.54 5.16 -34.36
CA LYS A 600 -2.24 3.86 -34.35
C LYS A 600 -1.77 2.93 -33.22
N ASP A 601 -0.47 2.93 -32.94
CA ASP A 601 0.19 1.94 -32.08
C ASP A 601 0.74 2.56 -30.79
N ILE A 602 0.34 3.79 -30.46
CA ILE A 602 0.74 4.50 -29.23
C ILE A 602 -0.48 5.16 -28.57
N VAL A 603 -0.61 4.99 -27.25
CA VAL A 603 -1.51 5.77 -26.39
C VAL A 603 -0.68 6.54 -25.37
N PHE A 604 -0.94 7.85 -25.22
CA PHE A 604 -0.29 8.67 -24.19
C PHE A 604 -1.13 8.61 -22.90
N ALA A 605 -1.07 7.51 -22.16
CA ALA A 605 -2.04 7.19 -21.10
C ALA A 605 -1.73 7.75 -19.70
N ASN A 606 -0.73 8.61 -19.56
CA ASN A 606 -0.62 9.48 -18.40
C ASN A 606 -1.81 10.46 -18.36
N ALA A 607 -2.66 10.36 -17.32
CA ALA A 607 -3.87 11.18 -17.21
C ALA A 607 -3.61 12.67 -16.92
N CYS A 608 -2.45 13.04 -16.37
CA CYS A 608 -2.12 14.40 -15.95
C CYS A 608 -0.78 14.89 -16.56
N LYS A 609 -0.84 15.45 -17.77
CA LYS A 609 0.34 15.75 -18.61
C LYS A 609 0.81 17.21 -18.47
N ARG A 610 2.10 17.48 -18.71
CA ARG A 610 2.62 18.87 -18.77
C ARG A 610 2.34 19.45 -20.16
N PRO A 611 2.05 20.77 -20.30
CA PRO A 611 1.83 21.42 -21.60
C PRO A 611 2.97 21.32 -22.62
N ARG A 612 4.18 20.90 -22.22
CA ARG A 612 5.28 20.60 -23.16
C ARG A 612 5.15 19.20 -23.76
N ASP A 613 4.78 18.21 -22.96
CA ASP A 613 4.70 16.81 -23.38
C ASP A 613 3.48 16.63 -24.31
N ILE A 614 2.36 17.32 -24.04
CA ILE A 614 1.18 17.36 -24.92
C ILE A 614 1.55 17.89 -26.32
N ARG A 615 2.39 18.93 -26.39
CA ARG A 615 2.90 19.47 -27.67
C ARG A 615 3.90 18.54 -28.34
N ALA A 616 4.71 17.80 -27.58
CA ALA A 616 5.60 16.78 -28.12
C ALA A 616 4.80 15.66 -28.80
N ALA A 617 3.79 15.10 -28.12
CA ALA A 617 2.86 14.12 -28.68
C ALA A 617 2.17 14.63 -29.96
N ALA A 618 1.66 15.87 -29.95
CA ALA A 618 1.08 16.50 -31.14
C ALA A 618 2.10 16.60 -32.30
N SER A 619 3.33 17.02 -32.03
CA SER A 619 4.39 17.12 -33.05
C SER A 619 4.87 15.78 -33.60
N MET A 620 4.65 14.69 -32.85
CA MET A 620 4.95 13.32 -33.25
C MET A 620 3.77 12.61 -33.93
N GLY A 621 2.59 13.24 -33.98
CA GLY A 621 1.38 12.63 -34.55
C GLY A 621 0.69 11.60 -33.64
N VAL A 622 0.97 11.63 -32.34
CA VAL A 622 0.30 10.80 -31.33
C VAL A 622 -1.01 11.47 -30.94
N ASN A 623 -2.14 10.84 -31.26
CA ASN A 623 -3.47 11.46 -31.28
C ASN A 623 -4.49 10.76 -30.35
N LEU A 624 -4.02 9.94 -29.41
CA LEU A 624 -4.82 9.28 -28.38
C LEU A 624 -4.14 9.43 -27.01
N THR A 625 -4.90 9.77 -25.98
CA THR A 625 -4.41 10.01 -24.62
C THR A 625 -5.52 9.75 -23.59
N THR A 626 -5.20 9.71 -22.29
CA THR A 626 -6.20 9.62 -21.20
C THR A 626 -6.44 10.98 -20.52
N PHE A 627 -7.55 11.10 -19.79
CA PHE A 627 -7.79 12.21 -18.86
C PHE A 627 -8.77 11.80 -17.75
N ASP A 628 -8.67 12.45 -16.59
CA ASP A 628 -9.56 12.27 -15.44
C ASP A 628 -10.02 13.60 -14.79
N THR A 629 -9.51 14.76 -15.23
CA THR A 629 -9.85 16.08 -14.64
C THR A 629 -10.29 17.14 -15.65
N PRO A 630 -11.11 18.15 -15.24
CA PRO A 630 -11.49 19.26 -16.12
C PRO A 630 -10.30 20.15 -16.53
N CYS A 631 -9.23 20.17 -15.74
CA CYS A 631 -7.98 20.86 -16.05
C CYS A 631 -7.26 20.20 -17.25
N GLU A 632 -7.25 18.87 -17.30
CA GLU A 632 -6.66 18.14 -18.41
C GLU A 632 -7.39 18.42 -19.73
N VAL A 633 -8.72 18.41 -19.72
CA VAL A 633 -9.57 18.77 -20.89
C VAL A 633 -9.17 20.13 -21.48
N GLN A 634 -8.95 21.13 -20.63
CA GLN A 634 -8.56 22.48 -21.06
C GLN A 634 -7.16 22.48 -21.69
N LYS A 635 -6.19 21.77 -21.09
CA LYS A 635 -4.83 21.63 -21.65
C LYS A 635 -4.83 20.89 -22.99
N LEU A 636 -5.59 19.81 -23.12
CA LEU A 636 -5.69 19.06 -24.37
C LEU A 636 -6.30 19.93 -25.48
N ALA A 637 -7.44 20.59 -25.22
CA ALA A 637 -8.06 21.50 -26.19
C ALA A 637 -7.19 22.73 -26.55
N GLN A 638 -6.29 23.17 -25.67
CA GLN A 638 -5.36 24.28 -25.94
C GLN A 638 -4.10 23.84 -26.72
N TYR A 639 -3.50 22.71 -26.36
CA TYR A 639 -2.16 22.33 -26.82
C TYR A 639 -2.13 21.17 -27.84
N HIS A 640 -3.21 20.40 -27.96
CA HIS A 640 -3.39 19.36 -28.97
C HIS A 640 -4.90 19.19 -29.32
N PRO A 641 -5.54 20.20 -29.95
CA PRO A 641 -6.97 20.15 -30.29
C PRO A 641 -7.34 19.08 -31.32
N GLY A 642 -6.36 18.38 -31.92
CA GLY A 642 -6.58 17.25 -32.82
C GLY A 642 -6.59 15.88 -32.14
N THR A 643 -6.32 15.80 -30.83
CA THR A 643 -6.32 14.52 -30.10
C THR A 643 -7.73 14.02 -29.83
N ALA A 644 -7.90 12.70 -29.88
CA ALA A 644 -8.93 12.02 -29.13
C ALA A 644 -8.43 11.74 -27.69
N ALA A 645 -9.37 11.51 -26.77
CA ALA A 645 -9.07 11.10 -25.40
C ALA A 645 -9.97 9.95 -24.92
N LEU A 646 -9.45 9.15 -23.98
CA LEU A 646 -10.20 8.19 -23.18
C LEU A 646 -10.44 8.78 -21.79
N LEU A 647 -11.67 8.72 -21.29
CA LEU A 647 -11.97 9.09 -19.90
C LEU A 647 -11.49 7.98 -18.98
N ARG A 648 -10.51 8.26 -18.11
CA ARG A 648 -10.04 7.32 -17.09
C ARG A 648 -11.00 7.36 -15.90
N ILE A 649 -11.67 6.25 -15.63
CA ILE A 649 -12.49 6.07 -14.42
C ILE A 649 -11.66 5.39 -13.33
N ARG A 650 -12.07 5.57 -12.08
CA ARG A 650 -11.52 4.83 -10.95
C ARG A 650 -12.05 3.39 -10.97
N ALA A 651 -11.15 2.45 -10.76
CA ALA A 651 -11.44 1.04 -10.45
C ALA A 651 -10.22 0.49 -9.70
N ASP A 652 -10.45 -0.17 -8.56
CA ASP A 652 -9.40 -0.71 -7.71
C ASP A 652 -9.65 -2.21 -7.49
N ASP A 653 -8.61 -3.04 -7.59
CA ASP A 653 -8.57 -4.39 -7.03
C ASP A 653 -7.94 -4.28 -5.62
N PRO A 654 -8.68 -4.49 -4.52
CA PRO A 654 -8.14 -4.38 -3.17
C PRO A 654 -6.92 -5.28 -2.91
N ASP A 655 -6.81 -6.41 -3.64
CA ASP A 655 -5.72 -7.38 -3.52
C ASP A 655 -4.47 -7.00 -4.33
N ALA A 656 -4.50 -5.90 -5.10
CA ALA A 656 -3.40 -5.49 -5.97
C ALA A 656 -2.18 -4.96 -5.18
N ARG A 657 -1.02 -5.56 -5.46
CA ARG A 657 0.31 -5.23 -4.91
C ARG A 657 0.68 -3.73 -4.96
N CYS A 658 0.23 -2.98 -5.96
CA CYS A 658 0.35 -1.52 -5.98
C CYS A 658 -0.96 -0.83 -6.42
N GLN A 659 -1.60 -0.14 -5.48
CA GLN A 659 -2.84 0.62 -5.67
C GLN A 659 -2.63 1.93 -6.44
N LEU A 660 -3.55 2.27 -7.36
CA LEU A 660 -3.43 3.45 -8.23
C LEU A 660 -4.62 4.44 -8.17
N GLY A 661 -5.81 4.02 -7.73
CA GLY A 661 -7.00 4.90 -7.64
C GLY A 661 -6.88 6.05 -6.63
N ASN A 662 -5.89 6.00 -5.74
CA ASN A 662 -5.58 7.10 -4.81
C ASN A 662 -5.05 8.37 -5.51
N LYS A 663 -4.70 8.29 -6.80
CA LYS A 663 -4.06 9.36 -7.58
C LYS A 663 -4.68 9.62 -8.95
N TYR A 664 -5.29 8.61 -9.58
CA TYR A 664 -5.78 8.69 -10.96
C TYR A 664 -7.11 7.96 -11.17
N GLY A 665 -7.94 8.53 -12.04
CA GLY A 665 -9.26 8.02 -12.38
C GLY A 665 -10.37 8.84 -11.72
N ALA A 666 -11.37 9.23 -12.51
CA ALA A 666 -12.54 9.94 -12.04
C ALA A 666 -13.53 8.99 -11.34
N GLU A 667 -14.17 9.48 -10.26
CA GLU A 667 -15.33 8.81 -9.68
C GLU A 667 -16.52 8.83 -10.66
N LEU A 668 -17.45 7.89 -10.51
CA LEU A 668 -18.53 7.67 -11.49
C LEU A 668 -19.48 8.87 -11.56
N GLU A 669 -19.66 9.59 -10.47
CA GLU A 669 -20.49 10.78 -10.33
C GLU A 669 -19.91 11.98 -11.10
N ASP A 670 -18.59 12.15 -11.08
CA ASP A 670 -17.89 13.26 -11.75
C ASP A 670 -17.82 13.11 -13.27
N CYS A 671 -17.99 11.89 -13.79
CA CYS A 671 -17.91 11.59 -15.22
C CYS A 671 -18.87 12.45 -16.08
N GLY A 672 -20.06 12.77 -15.56
CA GLY A 672 -21.02 13.66 -16.24
C GLY A 672 -20.49 15.10 -16.41
N ALA A 673 -19.81 15.63 -15.39
CA ALA A 673 -19.20 16.96 -15.46
C ALA A 673 -18.00 16.98 -16.43
N LEU A 674 -17.23 15.90 -16.49
CA LEU A 674 -16.12 15.72 -17.43
C LEU A 674 -16.60 15.66 -18.89
N TYR A 675 -17.70 14.95 -19.18
CA TYR A 675 -18.35 14.98 -20.49
C TYR A 675 -18.84 16.38 -20.89
N ALA A 676 -19.47 17.11 -19.97
CA ALA A 676 -19.89 18.49 -20.21
C ALA A 676 -18.70 19.43 -20.48
N ALA A 677 -17.59 19.26 -19.75
CA ALA A 677 -16.36 20.02 -19.97
C ALA A 677 -15.74 19.72 -21.35
N ALA A 678 -15.61 18.45 -21.73
CA ALA A 678 -15.07 18.07 -23.04
C ALA A 678 -15.92 18.61 -24.19
N LYS A 679 -17.26 18.54 -24.08
CA LYS A 679 -18.19 19.08 -25.08
C LYS A 679 -18.09 20.60 -25.20
N LYS A 680 -17.95 21.32 -24.09
CA LYS A 680 -17.69 22.78 -24.05
C LYS A 680 -16.37 23.15 -24.75
N HIS A 681 -15.33 22.36 -24.54
CA HIS A 681 -13.98 22.60 -25.09
C HIS A 681 -13.73 21.93 -26.45
N LYS A 682 -14.73 21.26 -27.04
CA LYS A 682 -14.67 20.51 -28.31
C LYS A 682 -13.60 19.40 -28.35
N LEU A 683 -13.23 18.85 -27.20
CA LEU A 683 -12.34 17.68 -27.12
C LEU A 683 -13.12 16.42 -27.54
N ALA A 684 -12.56 15.63 -28.45
CA ALA A 684 -13.14 14.35 -28.83
C ALA A 684 -12.85 13.29 -27.76
N ILE A 685 -13.90 12.72 -27.15
CA ILE A 685 -13.78 11.52 -26.33
C ILE A 685 -14.16 10.32 -27.18
N LYS A 686 -13.32 9.28 -27.15
CA LYS A 686 -13.49 8.03 -27.91
C LYS A 686 -13.83 6.82 -27.06
N GLY A 687 -13.75 6.91 -25.73
CA GLY A 687 -13.83 5.71 -24.91
C GLY A 687 -13.57 5.92 -23.44
N ILE A 688 -13.50 4.80 -22.73
CA ILE A 688 -13.19 4.70 -21.31
C ILE A 688 -11.86 3.97 -21.14
N SER A 689 -11.09 4.37 -20.13
CA SER A 689 -9.96 3.58 -19.58
C SER A 689 -10.18 3.35 -18.08
N PHE A 690 -9.61 2.29 -17.53
CA PHE A 690 -9.45 2.06 -16.09
C PHE A 690 -8.14 1.31 -15.84
N HIS A 691 -7.71 1.12 -14.59
CA HIS A 691 -6.56 0.26 -14.29
C HIS A 691 -6.66 -0.24 -12.84
N VAL A 692 -7.01 -1.52 -12.64
CA VAL A 692 -7.36 -2.07 -11.33
C VAL A 692 -6.23 -2.07 -10.29
N GLY A 693 -4.97 -2.21 -10.72
CA GLY A 693 -3.79 -2.09 -9.84
C GLY A 693 -2.62 -2.94 -10.33
N SER A 694 -1.39 -2.60 -9.96
CA SER A 694 -0.22 -3.44 -10.32
C SER A 694 -0.25 -4.72 -9.48
N GLY A 695 -0.06 -5.89 -10.08
CA GLY A 695 -0.13 -7.15 -9.35
C GLY A 695 -1.54 -7.65 -9.03
N ALA A 696 -2.56 -7.14 -9.73
CA ALA A 696 -3.95 -7.55 -9.55
C ALA A 696 -4.15 -9.03 -9.93
N THR A 697 -4.67 -9.82 -8.99
CA THR A 697 -4.98 -11.24 -9.21
C THR A 697 -6.47 -11.55 -9.18
N ASN A 698 -7.32 -10.58 -8.82
CA ASN A 698 -8.75 -10.79 -8.62
C ASN A 698 -9.54 -10.71 -9.96
N PRO A 699 -10.11 -11.83 -10.47
CA PRO A 699 -10.84 -11.79 -11.74
C PRO A 699 -12.14 -10.97 -11.66
N ALA A 700 -12.73 -10.84 -10.46
CA ALA A 700 -13.95 -10.08 -10.26
C ALA A 700 -13.72 -8.56 -10.36
N ALA A 701 -12.54 -8.07 -9.96
CA ALA A 701 -12.19 -6.65 -10.08
C ALA A 701 -12.18 -6.19 -11.55
N PHE A 702 -11.55 -6.97 -12.44
CA PHE A 702 -11.59 -6.71 -13.89
C PHE A 702 -13.02 -6.74 -14.45
N ALA A 703 -13.82 -7.76 -14.10
CA ALA A 703 -15.20 -7.87 -14.58
C ALA A 703 -16.08 -6.69 -14.11
N GLN A 704 -15.96 -6.28 -12.84
CA GLN A 704 -16.65 -5.12 -12.28
C GLN A 704 -16.21 -3.82 -12.95
N ALA A 705 -14.91 -3.65 -13.22
CA ALA A 705 -14.39 -2.47 -13.92
C ALA A 705 -14.94 -2.35 -15.34
N ILE A 706 -15.06 -3.46 -16.09
CA ILE A 706 -15.71 -3.50 -17.41
C ILE A 706 -17.21 -3.15 -17.28
N ALA A 707 -17.90 -3.65 -16.26
CA ALA A 707 -19.30 -3.33 -15.98
C ALA A 707 -19.53 -1.84 -15.65
N MET A 708 -18.62 -1.22 -14.89
CA MET A 708 -18.64 0.22 -14.62
C MET A 708 -18.33 1.03 -15.88
N ALA A 709 -17.30 0.64 -16.64
CA ALA A 709 -16.95 1.27 -17.91
C ALA A 709 -18.12 1.26 -18.89
N ARG A 710 -18.90 0.18 -18.99
CA ARG A 710 -20.13 0.12 -19.82
C ARG A 710 -21.15 1.19 -19.45
N ARG A 711 -21.35 1.49 -18.17
CA ARG A 711 -22.27 2.55 -17.72
C ARG A 711 -21.79 3.91 -18.24
N VAL A 712 -20.56 4.28 -17.89
CA VAL A 712 -19.97 5.58 -18.24
C VAL A 712 -19.81 5.74 -19.75
N PHE A 713 -19.48 4.68 -20.49
CA PHE A 713 -19.42 4.65 -21.96
C PHE A 713 -20.79 4.97 -22.58
N THR A 714 -21.86 4.37 -22.05
CA THR A 714 -23.23 4.64 -22.50
C THR A 714 -23.64 6.09 -22.22
N ASP A 715 -23.20 6.67 -21.10
CA ASP A 715 -23.45 8.08 -20.80
C ASP A 715 -22.63 9.01 -21.71
N GLY A 716 -21.43 8.62 -22.15
CA GLY A 716 -20.69 9.32 -23.21
C GLY A 716 -21.45 9.34 -24.54
N GLN A 717 -22.05 8.21 -24.93
CA GLN A 717 -22.92 8.12 -26.10
C GLN A 717 -24.15 9.04 -25.96
N LYS A 718 -24.80 9.10 -24.79
CA LYS A 718 -25.92 10.05 -24.51
C LYS A 718 -25.49 11.52 -24.60
N HIS A 719 -24.24 11.84 -24.24
CA HIS A 719 -23.67 13.19 -24.42
C HIS A 719 -23.32 13.50 -25.88
N GLY A 720 -23.40 12.53 -26.80
CA GLY A 720 -23.13 12.69 -28.23
C GLY A 720 -21.65 12.53 -28.60
N PHE A 721 -20.89 11.74 -27.84
CA PHE A 721 -19.53 11.34 -28.20
C PHE A 721 -19.52 10.03 -29.02
N ASP A 722 -18.59 9.95 -29.96
CA ASP A 722 -18.34 8.76 -30.78
C ASP A 722 -17.48 7.75 -30.01
N MET A 723 -18.13 7.06 -29.07
CA MET A 723 -17.49 6.08 -28.18
C MET A 723 -17.24 4.78 -28.95
N THR A 724 -15.97 4.50 -29.24
CA THR A 724 -15.47 3.42 -30.13
C THR A 724 -14.41 2.53 -29.49
N MET A 725 -13.92 2.86 -28.29
CA MET A 725 -12.79 2.16 -27.65
C MET A 725 -13.01 1.90 -26.15
N LEU A 726 -12.56 0.74 -25.67
CA LEU A 726 -12.38 0.43 -24.26
C LEU A 726 -10.93 0.06 -24.00
N ASP A 727 -10.35 0.63 -22.95
CA ASP A 727 -9.05 0.26 -22.42
C ASP A 727 -9.24 -0.33 -21.02
N ILE A 728 -8.80 -1.59 -20.83
CA ILE A 728 -8.91 -2.30 -19.55
C ILE A 728 -7.67 -2.14 -18.66
N GLY A 729 -6.70 -1.31 -19.08
CA GLY A 729 -5.53 -0.98 -18.28
C GLY A 729 -4.56 -2.14 -18.09
N GLY A 730 -3.69 -2.00 -17.10
CA GLY A 730 -2.69 -2.99 -16.73
C GLY A 730 -3.07 -3.80 -15.48
N GLY A 731 -2.04 -4.37 -14.86
CA GLY A 731 -2.15 -5.17 -13.63
C GLY A 731 -1.75 -6.63 -13.80
N PHE A 732 -1.90 -7.17 -15.01
CA PHE A 732 -1.52 -8.53 -15.40
C PHE A 732 -0.06 -8.87 -15.03
N CYS A 733 0.11 -9.99 -14.31
CA CYS A 733 1.41 -10.55 -13.93
C CYS A 733 1.90 -11.60 -14.93
N GLY A 734 3.22 -11.67 -15.12
CA GLY A 734 3.86 -12.79 -15.81
C GLY A 734 3.88 -14.01 -14.89
N GLY A 735 2.84 -14.82 -14.95
CA GLY A 735 2.78 -16.11 -14.23
C GLY A 735 3.97 -17.01 -14.56
N ASN A 736 4.16 -18.08 -13.79
CA ASN A 736 5.12 -19.11 -14.18
C ASN A 736 4.70 -19.71 -15.53
N PHE A 737 5.68 -20.03 -16.38
CA PHE A 737 5.43 -20.90 -17.51
C PHE A 737 5.01 -22.28 -17.00
N GLY A 738 3.86 -22.78 -17.45
CA GLY A 738 3.42 -24.15 -17.21
C GLY A 738 4.29 -25.16 -17.95
N ALA A 739 4.09 -26.45 -17.65
CA ALA A 739 4.79 -27.53 -18.35
C ALA A 739 4.42 -27.65 -19.85
N ASP A 740 3.39 -26.94 -20.29
CA ASP A 740 3.00 -26.76 -21.70
C ASP A 740 3.66 -25.54 -22.37
N GLY A 741 4.48 -24.77 -21.63
CA GLY A 741 5.14 -23.56 -22.10
C GLY A 741 4.25 -22.31 -22.14
N LYS A 742 3.02 -22.36 -21.64
CA LYS A 742 2.10 -21.20 -21.58
C LYS A 742 2.21 -20.47 -20.24
N VAL A 743 1.83 -19.20 -20.20
CA VAL A 743 1.83 -18.40 -18.96
C VAL A 743 0.45 -18.43 -18.33
N ASP A 744 0.39 -18.91 -17.08
CA ASP A 744 -0.85 -18.92 -16.30
C ASP A 744 -1.24 -17.50 -15.87
N LEU A 745 -2.36 -17.02 -16.40
CA LEU A 745 -3.02 -15.75 -16.03
C LEU A 745 -4.19 -15.98 -15.04
N GLY A 746 -4.35 -17.21 -14.54
CA GLY A 746 -5.42 -17.61 -13.64
C GLY A 746 -6.82 -17.42 -14.25
N GLY A 747 -7.78 -17.05 -13.40
CA GLY A 747 -9.16 -16.78 -13.83
C GLY A 747 -9.36 -15.47 -14.60
N VAL A 748 -8.35 -14.59 -14.68
CA VAL A 748 -8.51 -13.23 -15.21
C VAL A 748 -8.95 -13.22 -16.69
N PRO A 749 -8.33 -13.96 -17.63
CA PRO A 749 -8.77 -13.95 -19.03
C PRO A 749 -10.21 -14.43 -19.22
N ALA A 750 -10.63 -15.44 -18.45
CA ALA A 750 -12.00 -15.95 -18.51
C ALA A 750 -13.02 -14.91 -18.03
N ALA A 751 -12.73 -14.21 -16.93
CA ALA A 751 -13.59 -13.14 -16.42
C ALA A 751 -13.62 -11.91 -17.34
N VAL A 752 -12.47 -11.52 -17.89
CA VAL A 752 -12.36 -10.44 -18.89
C VAL A 752 -13.16 -10.77 -20.14
N ASN A 753 -12.95 -11.94 -20.76
CA ASN A 753 -13.68 -12.34 -21.97
C ASN A 753 -15.20 -12.39 -21.72
N ALA A 754 -15.65 -12.97 -20.60
CA ALA A 754 -17.08 -13.04 -20.27
C ALA A 754 -17.70 -11.64 -20.09
N ALA A 755 -17.05 -10.73 -19.35
CA ALA A 755 -17.53 -9.37 -19.15
C ALA A 755 -17.48 -8.53 -20.44
N LEU A 756 -16.49 -8.77 -21.32
CA LEU A 756 -16.42 -8.15 -22.65
C LEU A 756 -17.51 -8.68 -23.59
N ASP A 757 -17.93 -9.94 -23.48
CA ASP A 757 -19.03 -10.49 -24.28
C ASP A 757 -20.41 -10.04 -23.77
N GLU A 758 -20.59 -9.88 -22.45
CA GLU A 758 -21.83 -9.34 -21.87
C GLU A 758 -21.99 -7.83 -22.15
N HIS A 759 -20.94 -7.04 -21.91
CA HIS A 759 -21.06 -5.58 -21.88
C HIS A 759 -20.56 -4.88 -23.16
N PHE A 760 -19.62 -5.48 -23.89
CA PHE A 760 -19.08 -4.92 -25.12
C PHE A 760 -19.07 -5.97 -26.25
N PRO A 761 -20.20 -6.65 -26.54
CA PRO A 761 -20.24 -7.73 -27.53
C PRO A 761 -19.72 -7.27 -28.88
N VAL A 762 -19.15 -8.19 -29.67
CA VAL A 762 -18.47 -7.92 -30.95
C VAL A 762 -19.33 -7.09 -31.93
N SER A 763 -20.65 -7.25 -31.89
CA SER A 763 -21.63 -6.47 -32.67
C SER A 763 -21.66 -4.97 -32.37
N THR A 764 -21.03 -4.51 -31.28
CA THR A 764 -20.87 -3.09 -30.96
C THR A 764 -19.74 -2.40 -31.74
N GLY A 765 -18.83 -3.16 -32.36
CA GLY A 765 -17.68 -2.62 -33.10
C GLY A 765 -16.61 -1.92 -32.24
N VAL A 766 -16.67 -2.04 -30.91
CA VAL A 766 -15.73 -1.38 -29.99
C VAL A 766 -14.37 -2.07 -29.99
N GLU A 767 -13.30 -1.31 -30.22
CA GLU A 767 -11.92 -1.76 -30.10
C GLU A 767 -11.55 -1.92 -28.61
N ILE A 768 -11.01 -3.09 -28.22
CA ILE A 768 -10.59 -3.34 -26.84
C ILE A 768 -9.06 -3.39 -26.77
N ILE A 769 -8.48 -2.57 -25.89
CA ILE A 769 -7.04 -2.52 -25.62
C ILE A 769 -6.76 -2.74 -24.12
N ALA A 770 -5.50 -2.95 -23.77
CA ALA A 770 -5.01 -3.05 -22.39
C ALA A 770 -3.59 -2.46 -22.28
N GLU A 771 -3.14 -2.16 -21.05
CA GLU A 771 -1.81 -1.61 -20.71
C GLU A 771 -0.87 -2.62 -19.98
N PRO A 772 -0.64 -3.86 -20.47
CA PRO A 772 0.20 -4.83 -19.77
C PRO A 772 1.69 -4.40 -19.75
N GLY A 773 2.20 -4.08 -18.56
CA GLY A 773 3.62 -3.88 -18.29
C GLY A 773 4.32 -5.16 -17.81
N ARG A 774 4.18 -5.46 -16.51
CA ARG A 774 4.85 -6.57 -15.81
C ARG A 774 4.78 -7.90 -16.58
N TYR A 775 3.61 -8.25 -17.10
CA TYR A 775 3.38 -9.45 -17.94
C TYR A 775 4.47 -9.68 -18.99
N PHE A 776 4.82 -8.67 -19.78
CA PHE A 776 5.79 -8.78 -20.86
C PHE A 776 7.24 -8.60 -20.42
N ALA A 777 7.47 -7.94 -19.29
CA ALA A 777 8.79 -7.47 -18.89
C ALA A 777 9.46 -8.33 -17.83
N GLU A 778 8.69 -8.91 -16.88
CA GLU A 778 9.24 -9.48 -15.65
C GLU A 778 10.08 -10.75 -15.89
N ALA A 779 9.46 -11.78 -16.46
CA ALA A 779 10.08 -13.09 -16.63
C ALA A 779 11.21 -13.19 -17.69
N PRO A 780 11.21 -12.44 -18.80
CA PRO A 780 12.26 -12.57 -19.83
C PRO A 780 13.67 -12.13 -19.45
N PHE A 781 13.86 -11.44 -18.32
CA PHE A 781 15.16 -10.87 -17.92
C PHE A 781 15.70 -11.51 -16.65
N SER A 782 17.00 -11.81 -16.66
CA SER A 782 17.75 -12.27 -15.48
C SER A 782 19.04 -11.47 -15.34
N LEU A 783 19.43 -11.17 -14.11
CA LEU A 783 20.57 -10.33 -13.72
C LEU A 783 21.59 -11.16 -12.93
N GLY A 784 22.82 -11.23 -13.42
CA GLY A 784 23.96 -11.72 -12.66
C GLY A 784 24.74 -10.55 -12.05
N CYS A 785 25.08 -10.66 -10.77
CA CYS A 785 25.97 -9.72 -10.09
C CYS A 785 27.17 -10.48 -9.50
N MET A 786 28.38 -9.93 -9.68
CA MET A 786 29.59 -10.49 -9.08
C MET A 786 29.66 -10.15 -7.60
N VAL A 787 30.04 -11.11 -6.76
CA VAL A 787 30.45 -10.88 -5.37
C VAL A 787 31.84 -10.24 -5.39
N PHE A 788 31.93 -8.94 -5.09
CA PHE A 788 33.19 -8.20 -5.08
C PHE A 788 33.82 -8.09 -3.67
N GLY A 789 33.05 -8.40 -2.62
CA GLY A 789 33.53 -8.40 -1.24
C GLY A 789 32.79 -9.41 -0.36
N ASP A 790 33.47 -9.94 0.66
CA ASP A 790 32.90 -10.88 1.62
C ASP A 790 33.38 -10.62 3.07
N ARG A 791 32.58 -11.02 4.05
CA ARG A 791 32.92 -10.97 5.48
C ARG A 791 32.32 -12.16 6.22
N GLN A 792 33.13 -12.84 7.03
CA GLN A 792 32.65 -13.86 7.95
C GLN A 792 32.27 -13.25 9.31
N GLY A 793 31.14 -13.68 9.86
CA GLY A 793 30.67 -13.36 11.20
C GLY A 793 30.17 -14.59 11.96
N HIS A 794 29.53 -14.36 13.11
CA HIS A 794 28.80 -15.37 13.87
C HIS A 794 27.42 -14.85 14.27
N THR A 795 26.41 -15.69 14.12
CA THR A 795 25.05 -15.48 14.62
C THR A 795 25.03 -15.42 16.16
N PRO A 796 23.96 -14.88 16.80
CA PRO A 796 23.79 -14.93 18.26
C PRO A 796 23.80 -16.35 18.85
N ALA A 797 23.52 -17.38 18.03
CA ALA A 797 23.60 -18.80 18.39
C ALA A 797 25.02 -19.40 18.22
N GLY A 798 26.05 -18.60 17.95
CA GLY A 798 27.43 -19.02 17.77
C GLY A 798 27.74 -19.74 16.44
N LYS A 799 26.76 -19.91 15.55
CA LYS A 799 26.97 -20.49 14.21
C LYS A 799 27.56 -19.45 13.26
N PRO A 800 28.46 -19.83 12.31
CA PRO A 800 28.95 -18.92 11.28
C PRO A 800 27.83 -18.29 10.45
N CYS A 801 28.05 -17.04 10.02
CA CYS A 801 27.26 -16.34 9.01
C CYS A 801 28.21 -15.57 8.07
N PHE A 802 27.71 -15.18 6.90
CA PHE A 802 28.51 -14.47 5.89
C PHE A 802 27.76 -13.26 5.32
N ASP A 803 28.47 -12.15 5.18
CA ASP A 803 28.00 -10.98 4.44
C ASP A 803 28.71 -10.94 3.08
N TYR A 804 27.98 -10.62 2.02
CA TYR A 804 28.47 -10.50 0.65
C TYR A 804 28.07 -9.14 0.07
N TRP A 805 28.98 -8.49 -0.67
CA TRP A 805 28.71 -7.29 -1.44
C TRP A 805 28.73 -7.61 -2.93
N ILE A 806 27.70 -7.20 -3.66
CA ILE A 806 27.51 -7.48 -5.09
C ILE A 806 27.47 -6.22 -5.95
N THR A 807 27.81 -6.35 -7.23
CA THR A 807 28.02 -5.21 -8.16
C THR A 807 26.76 -4.44 -8.58
N ASP A 808 25.55 -4.81 -8.11
CA ASP A 808 24.32 -4.03 -8.24
C ASP A 808 23.50 -4.12 -6.94
N GLY A 809 22.61 -3.16 -6.69
CA GLY A 809 21.88 -3.05 -5.44
C GLY A 809 20.64 -2.16 -5.46
N LEU A 810 20.28 -1.64 -4.29
CA LEU A 810 19.01 -0.98 -4.00
C LEU A 810 18.83 0.35 -4.74
N TYR A 811 19.93 0.99 -5.11
CA TYR A 811 19.96 2.22 -5.92
C TYR A 811 20.06 1.95 -7.43
N GLY A 812 20.47 0.75 -7.83
CA GLY A 812 20.50 0.25 -9.20
C GLY A 812 19.26 -0.59 -9.50
N ALA A 813 19.39 -1.79 -10.07
CA ALA A 813 18.22 -2.56 -10.53
C ALA A 813 17.29 -3.06 -9.41
N MET A 814 17.79 -3.18 -8.18
CA MET A 814 17.04 -3.79 -7.06
C MET A 814 16.19 -2.78 -6.28
N ASN A 815 16.07 -1.54 -6.78
CA ASN A 815 15.13 -0.52 -6.29
C ASN A 815 13.65 -0.99 -6.30
N SER A 816 13.33 -2.02 -7.08
CA SER A 816 12.04 -2.72 -7.10
C SER A 816 11.62 -3.27 -5.73
N LEU A 817 12.58 -3.55 -4.82
CA LEU A 817 12.30 -3.85 -3.41
C LEU A 817 11.52 -2.72 -2.72
N LEU A 818 11.91 -1.46 -2.96
CA LEU A 818 11.29 -0.27 -2.35
C LEU A 818 10.04 0.20 -3.11
N TYR A 819 10.16 0.39 -4.42
CA TYR A 819 9.16 1.11 -5.22
C TYR A 819 8.09 0.22 -5.86
N ASP A 820 8.39 -1.07 -6.02
CA ASP A 820 7.48 -2.06 -6.59
C ASP A 820 7.07 -3.12 -5.54
N HIS A 821 7.64 -3.10 -4.33
CA HIS A 821 7.46 -4.13 -3.29
C HIS A 821 7.78 -5.54 -3.80
N ALA A 822 8.95 -5.71 -4.42
CA ALA A 822 9.38 -7.00 -4.97
C ALA A 822 9.85 -7.99 -3.90
N THR A 823 9.69 -9.29 -4.17
CA THR A 823 10.36 -10.36 -3.43
C THR A 823 11.43 -10.95 -4.33
N LEU A 824 12.71 -10.80 -3.95
CA LEU A 824 13.84 -11.30 -4.73
C LEU A 824 14.36 -12.63 -4.18
N TYR A 825 14.87 -13.46 -5.08
CA TYR A 825 15.54 -14.72 -4.77
C TYR A 825 16.81 -14.81 -5.62
N CYS A 826 17.93 -15.20 -5.00
CA CYS A 826 19.21 -15.38 -5.68
C CYS A 826 19.74 -16.81 -5.55
N ALA A 827 20.43 -17.28 -6.59
CA ALA A 827 21.19 -18.52 -6.59
C ALA A 827 22.66 -18.24 -6.99
N PRO A 828 23.64 -19.04 -6.54
CA PRO A 828 24.97 -19.04 -7.15
C PRO A 828 24.85 -19.44 -8.63
N LEU A 829 25.56 -18.75 -9.51
CA LEU A 829 25.52 -18.98 -10.96
C LEU A 829 25.76 -20.45 -11.32
N GLY A 830 24.83 -21.04 -12.06
CA GLY A 830 24.87 -22.46 -12.45
C GLY A 830 24.38 -23.44 -11.38
N GLN A 831 23.86 -22.97 -10.25
CA GLN A 831 23.16 -23.78 -9.24
C GLN A 831 21.64 -23.53 -9.28
N PRO A 832 20.79 -24.55 -9.06
CA PRO A 832 19.35 -24.35 -9.03
C PRO A 832 18.94 -23.43 -7.88
N ASN A 833 18.04 -22.49 -8.18
CA ASN A 833 17.41 -21.61 -7.20
C ASN A 833 16.67 -22.47 -6.13
N PRO A 834 16.81 -22.24 -4.81
CA PRO A 834 16.39 -23.22 -3.80
C PRO A 834 14.88 -23.52 -3.77
N SER A 835 14.47 -24.57 -4.49
CA SER A 835 13.16 -25.19 -4.31
C SER A 835 13.12 -25.96 -2.99
N ALA A 836 11.95 -26.03 -2.36
CA ALA A 836 11.82 -26.34 -0.93
C ALA A 836 12.13 -27.80 -0.50
N HIS A 837 12.59 -28.68 -1.40
CA HIS A 837 12.62 -30.14 -1.16
C HIS A 837 13.86 -30.90 -1.63
N GLU A 838 14.93 -30.25 -2.08
CA GLU A 838 16.22 -30.94 -2.30
C GLU A 838 17.13 -30.86 -1.06
N GLU A 839 17.55 -32.01 -0.54
CA GLU A 839 18.61 -32.10 0.49
C GLU A 839 19.95 -31.69 -0.14
N ALA A 840 20.30 -30.41 -0.03
CA ALA A 840 21.53 -29.88 -0.57
C ALA A 840 22.76 -30.59 0.03
N SER A 841 23.58 -31.20 -0.83
CA SER A 841 24.81 -31.91 -0.47
C SER A 841 25.96 -30.99 -0.01
N GLN A 842 25.75 -29.68 -0.02
CA GLN A 842 26.71 -28.64 0.33
C GLN A 842 26.19 -27.82 1.51
N GLU A 843 27.06 -27.54 2.49
CA GLU A 843 26.71 -26.78 3.70
C GLU A 843 26.29 -25.34 3.33
N LYS A 844 25.17 -24.88 3.92
CA LYS A 844 24.61 -23.55 3.71
C LYS A 844 24.58 -22.75 5.01
N PHE A 845 24.87 -21.47 4.91
CA PHE A 845 25.03 -20.53 6.02
C PHE A 845 24.03 -19.39 5.89
N SER A 846 23.49 -18.93 7.02
CA SER A 846 22.66 -17.72 7.05
C SER A 846 23.53 -16.53 6.66
N SER A 847 23.08 -15.76 5.68
CA SER A 847 23.90 -14.78 4.97
C SER A 847 23.15 -13.47 4.71
N THR A 848 23.91 -12.39 4.50
CA THR A 848 23.41 -11.08 4.10
C THR A 848 23.97 -10.71 2.73
N VAL A 849 23.17 -10.11 1.85
CA VAL A 849 23.61 -9.60 0.54
C VAL A 849 23.39 -8.09 0.51
N PHE A 850 24.47 -7.35 0.27
CA PHE A 850 24.54 -5.90 0.18
C PHE A 850 24.83 -5.46 -1.25
N GLY A 851 24.32 -4.29 -1.65
CA GLY A 851 24.69 -3.64 -2.90
C GLY A 851 26.07 -2.95 -2.83
N PRO A 852 26.47 -2.23 -3.88
CA PRO A 852 27.81 -1.66 -4.00
C PRO A 852 28.00 -0.32 -3.28
N THR A 853 26.93 0.33 -2.80
CA THR A 853 27.01 1.71 -2.32
C THR A 853 27.51 1.84 -0.87
N CYS A 854 27.92 3.05 -0.49
CA CYS A 854 28.33 3.38 0.88
C CYS A 854 27.16 3.59 1.85
N ASP A 855 25.91 3.29 1.46
CA ASP A 855 24.72 3.41 2.30
C ASP A 855 24.45 2.09 3.04
N GLY A 856 24.28 2.15 4.37
CA GLY A 856 23.92 0.99 5.18
C GLY A 856 22.50 0.46 4.90
N LEU A 857 21.65 1.24 4.23
CA LEU A 857 20.34 0.80 3.76
C LEU A 857 20.42 -0.08 2.49
N ASP A 858 21.55 -0.08 1.77
CA ASP A 858 21.76 -0.86 0.53
C ASP A 858 21.97 -2.36 0.83
N THR A 859 20.96 -2.97 1.44
CA THR A 859 20.88 -4.40 1.72
C THR A 859 19.72 -5.02 0.97
N ILE A 860 20.03 -6.04 0.17
CA ILE A 860 19.11 -6.68 -0.76
C ILE A 860 18.40 -7.86 -0.11
N LEU A 861 19.15 -8.67 0.65
CA LEU A 861 18.66 -9.89 1.30
C LEU A 861 19.28 -10.02 2.69
N ARG A 862 18.48 -10.43 3.68
CA ARG A 862 18.94 -10.72 5.05
C ARG A 862 18.60 -12.15 5.43
N GLY A 863 19.49 -12.81 6.16
CA GLY A 863 19.27 -14.15 6.73
C GLY A 863 19.23 -15.33 5.74
N VAL A 864 19.38 -15.09 4.43
CA VAL A 864 19.24 -16.10 3.37
C VAL A 864 20.28 -17.21 3.44
N PHE A 865 19.90 -18.44 3.10
CA PHE A 865 20.77 -19.61 3.21
C PHE A 865 21.51 -19.91 1.90
N LEU A 866 22.70 -19.36 1.78
CA LEU A 866 23.63 -19.56 0.66
C LEU A 866 24.75 -20.52 1.04
N PRO A 867 25.40 -21.21 0.08
CA PRO A 867 26.71 -21.84 0.34
C PRO A 867 27.75 -20.77 0.68
N ARG A 868 28.96 -21.19 1.08
CA ARG A 868 30.10 -20.28 1.16
C ARG A 868 30.48 -19.83 -0.26
N LEU A 869 30.31 -18.54 -0.52
CA LEU A 869 30.77 -17.85 -1.73
C LEU A 869 32.07 -17.09 -1.44
N HIS A 870 32.80 -16.73 -2.49
CA HIS A 870 34.05 -15.97 -2.46
C HIS A 870 34.01 -14.78 -3.44
N VAL A 871 34.98 -13.87 -3.31
CA VAL A 871 35.15 -12.77 -4.27
C VAL A 871 35.43 -13.36 -5.67
N GLY A 872 34.64 -12.94 -6.65
CA GLY A 872 34.63 -13.48 -8.02
C GLY A 872 33.56 -14.54 -8.29
N ASP A 873 32.86 -15.06 -7.26
CA ASP A 873 31.63 -15.83 -7.47
C ASP A 873 30.47 -14.91 -7.91
N TRP A 874 29.43 -15.49 -8.51
CA TRP A 874 28.29 -14.74 -9.06
C TRP A 874 26.97 -15.18 -8.44
N LEU A 875 26.09 -14.21 -8.16
CA LEU A 875 24.70 -14.43 -7.76
C LEU A 875 23.76 -14.02 -8.91
N VAL A 876 22.85 -14.93 -9.28
CA VAL A 876 21.84 -14.72 -10.33
C VAL A 876 20.48 -14.46 -9.71
N PHE A 877 19.88 -13.34 -10.11
CA PHE A 877 18.55 -12.86 -9.76
C PHE A 877 17.65 -13.01 -11.00
N ASN A 878 16.71 -13.94 -10.93
CA ASN A 878 15.81 -14.27 -12.05
C ASN A 878 14.49 -13.47 -11.95
N LYS A 879 13.81 -13.27 -13.08
CA LYS A 879 12.59 -12.44 -13.21
C LYS A 879 12.81 -10.94 -12.90
N MET A 880 13.96 -10.40 -13.25
CA MET A 880 14.40 -9.06 -12.88
C MET A 880 14.00 -7.95 -13.88
N GLY A 881 13.08 -8.21 -14.82
CA GLY A 881 12.83 -7.28 -15.93
C GLY A 881 11.72 -6.25 -15.76
N ALA A 882 10.98 -6.23 -14.65
CA ALA A 882 9.86 -5.31 -14.43
C ALA A 882 10.14 -4.32 -13.29
N TYR A 883 10.05 -3.01 -13.58
CA TYR A 883 10.24 -1.92 -12.61
C TYR A 883 11.59 -1.94 -11.88
N THR A 884 12.62 -2.43 -12.55
CA THR A 884 14.01 -2.50 -12.07
C THR A 884 14.84 -1.38 -12.69
N MET A 885 15.40 -1.58 -13.88
CA MET A 885 16.26 -0.60 -14.57
C MET A 885 15.59 0.76 -14.84
N THR A 886 14.25 0.81 -14.90
CA THR A 886 13.46 2.04 -15.07
C THR A 886 13.39 2.91 -13.82
N GLY A 887 13.70 2.37 -12.63
CA GLY A 887 13.82 3.11 -11.37
C GLY A 887 15.26 3.30 -10.88
N ALA A 888 16.24 2.76 -11.61
CA ALA A 888 17.66 2.75 -11.23
C ALA A 888 18.31 4.14 -11.33
N SER A 889 19.42 4.34 -10.60
CA SER A 889 20.12 5.62 -10.49
C SER A 889 21.62 5.46 -10.32
N ALA A 890 22.40 6.39 -10.87
CA ALA A 890 23.86 6.44 -10.72
C ALA A 890 24.34 6.94 -9.34
N PHE A 891 23.70 6.51 -8.26
CA PHE A 891 24.07 6.91 -6.89
C PHE A 891 25.45 6.35 -6.54
N ASN A 892 26.26 7.14 -5.82
CA ASN A 892 27.69 6.87 -5.56
C ASN A 892 28.59 6.75 -6.82
N GLY A 893 28.03 6.84 -8.03
CA GLY A 893 28.79 6.79 -9.30
C GLY A 893 28.82 5.41 -9.97
N PHE A 894 28.07 4.43 -9.48
CA PHE A 894 27.82 3.16 -10.19
C PHE A 894 26.70 3.39 -11.20
N ASP A 895 27.00 3.53 -12.50
CA ASP A 895 25.97 3.85 -13.50
C ASP A 895 25.28 2.54 -13.98
N PRO A 896 23.94 2.44 -13.92
CA PRO A 896 23.22 1.30 -14.50
C PRO A 896 23.51 1.09 -16.00
N ALA A 897 24.05 2.08 -16.71
CA ALA A 897 24.51 1.95 -18.09
C ALA A 897 25.81 1.13 -18.27
N ASP A 898 26.57 0.87 -17.21
CA ASP A 898 27.79 0.03 -17.24
C ASP A 898 27.45 -1.48 -17.35
N ALA A 899 26.21 -1.87 -17.02
CA ALA A 899 25.76 -3.26 -17.06
C ALA A 899 25.60 -3.79 -18.51
N SER A 900 26.20 -4.95 -18.79
CA SER A 900 26.16 -5.56 -20.13
C SER A 900 24.85 -6.33 -20.38
N VAL A 901 24.22 -6.15 -21.55
CA VAL A 901 22.96 -6.84 -21.92
C VAL A 901 23.18 -7.80 -23.08
N TYR A 902 22.94 -9.09 -22.84
CA TYR A 902 22.99 -10.15 -23.84
C TYR A 902 21.59 -10.61 -24.21
N TYR A 903 21.20 -10.44 -25.47
CA TYR A 903 19.92 -10.91 -25.98
C TYR A 903 20.02 -12.37 -26.41
N VAL A 904 19.00 -13.16 -26.08
CA VAL A 904 18.87 -14.55 -26.52
C VAL A 904 17.50 -14.80 -27.13
N GLN A 905 17.42 -15.84 -27.95
CA GLN A 905 16.16 -16.47 -28.33
C GLN A 905 16.19 -17.91 -27.82
N SER A 906 15.40 -18.18 -26.78
CA SER A 906 15.18 -19.57 -26.41
C SER A 906 14.26 -20.28 -27.40
N GLU A 907 14.63 -21.49 -27.77
CA GLU A 907 13.69 -22.47 -28.30
C GLU A 907 12.69 -22.89 -27.21
N ALA A 908 11.68 -23.69 -27.58
CA ALA A 908 10.58 -24.03 -26.69
C ALA A 908 11.04 -24.71 -25.39
N ILE A 909 10.25 -24.58 -24.32
CA ILE A 909 10.48 -25.35 -23.10
C ILE A 909 10.18 -26.82 -23.43
N ALA A 910 11.23 -27.61 -23.62
CA ALA A 910 11.10 -29.06 -23.69
C ALA A 910 10.64 -29.55 -22.31
N ALA A 911 9.46 -30.15 -22.26
CA ALA A 911 8.95 -30.78 -21.05
C ALA A 911 9.86 -31.96 -20.65
N SER A 912 10.45 -31.85 -19.46
CA SER A 912 11.31 -32.85 -18.81
C SER A 912 10.51 -33.86 -18.00
#